data_AF-A0A5J5BQF3-F1
#
_entry.id   AF-A0A5J5BQF3-F1
#
_cell.length_a   1.000
_cell.length_b   1.000
_cell.length_c   1.000
_cell.angle_alpha   90.00
_cell.angle_beta   90.00
_cell.angle_gamma   90.00
#
_symmetry.space_group_name_H-M   'P 1'
#
loop_
_entity.id
_entity.type
_entity.pdbx_description
1 polymer ?
#
loop_
_entity_poly.entity_id
_entity_poly.type
_entity_poly.pdbx_seq_one_letter_code
_entity_poly.pdbx_strand_id
1 'polypeptide(L)'
;MSLEQLIAGGASHYVPIQSDSLPPEMPSSHSFWYFPEPARIFEELPKATIVSVSRPDASDISPLLLSYVIELQYKQFKWRLLKKASQVIYLHFALKKRAIIEELHEKQEQVKELLQNIGIGDQTAVVHDDDEPDDGAVPIHNEDALGWQQTISDKAKVAMQGYLNHFLGNMDIVNSREVCRFLEVSKLSFLQEYGPKMKEDYVTVNHLAKISRHDTDARCCACCWFGFCNIHWQKVWAVLKPGFLALLEDPFDTKLLDIIIFDVLPASNKDGKSRVSLAEEIKERNPLRYSFKVSCGNRSMKLRTTSNAKVREWVSVINDASLRPPEGWCHPHRFGSFAPPRGLIEDGSQAQWFIDGQAAFEAIASSIENAKSEIYITGWWLCPELYLRRPFHNHGSSRLDALLEAKAKQGVQIYILLYKEVSIALKINSLYSKKRLLNIHENVRVLRSPDHFSAGVYLWSHHEKLVIVDYQICFIGGLDLCFGRYDTNEHKVGDYPPFIWPGKDYYNPRESEPNSWEDTMKDELEREKYPRMPWHDVHCALWGPPCRDVARHFVQRWNHAKRNKAPNEQTLPLLMPHHHMVIPHYMGRSREREIENENSGKADGLDASNVDNKLNGLRMNQYQYHLDQPSKVGQSLSFSFQKSTIEPVIPDMQMKGFVDDLDSMDLQSEMTLDAVAQSDMQISDDWWETQEQRYQGVSADETAQVGPRTPCHCQVIRSVSHWSAGTSQTEDSIHRAYCSLIEKAEHLVYIENQFFISGLSGDEIIQNRVLEALYRRIMQAHKEQKCFRVIIVIPLLPGFQGGLDDSGHMVDFLMVVLWLRSQVYVHSKVMIIDDRAVLVGSSNINDRSLLGSRDSEIGVLIEDTDFLESSMNGEPWKAGKFAFSLRLSLWSEHLGLHAVERSRIKDPVSDSTYKDLWLATAKTNTMIYQDVFSCVPNDLIHSRSALRQSMGQWKEKLGNTTIDLGVAPEKVECYQDGEITRTDPMEKLKSVRGYLVSFPLEFVCQEDLRPVFSEGEFYASPQVFH
;
A
#
# COMPACT_ATOMS: atom_id res chain seq x y z
N MET A 1 -47.88 8.76 -16.76
CA MET A 1 -49.15 8.51 -17.48
C MET A 1 -49.01 7.14 -18.11
N SER A 2 -49.88 6.14 -17.92
CA SER A 2 -51.08 5.94 -17.08
C SER A 2 -50.93 4.59 -16.32
N LEU A 3 -51.64 4.19 -15.25
CA LEU A 3 -53.11 4.11 -14.98
C LEU A 3 -53.83 3.12 -15.95
N GLU A 4 -54.72 2.18 -15.53
CA GLU A 4 -55.35 1.92 -14.21
C GLU A 4 -56.14 0.56 -14.10
N GLN A 5 -56.62 0.19 -12.89
CA GLN A 5 -57.82 -0.68 -12.56
C GLN A 5 -57.83 -2.20 -12.90
N LEU A 6 -58.58 -3.15 -12.28
CA LEU A 6 -59.54 -3.31 -11.13
C LEU A 6 -59.13 -4.55 -10.25
N ILE A 7 -59.59 -4.94 -9.04
CA ILE A 7 -60.70 -4.65 -8.08
C ILE A 7 -61.97 -5.58 -8.15
N ALA A 8 -62.18 -6.53 -7.20
CA ALA A 8 -63.49 -6.95 -6.61
C ALA A 8 -63.50 -8.11 -5.56
N GLY A 9 -64.33 -8.01 -4.49
CA GLY A 9 -64.93 -9.14 -3.71
C GLY A 9 -64.32 -9.53 -2.32
N GLY A 10 -65.08 -9.84 -1.25
CA GLY A 10 -66.56 -9.95 -1.13
C GLY A 10 -67.26 -10.18 0.24
N ALA A 11 -66.57 -10.51 1.35
CA ALA A 11 -67.05 -10.46 2.78
C ALA A 11 -68.19 -11.38 3.34
N SER A 12 -68.19 -11.52 4.69
CA SER A 12 -69.27 -12.02 5.61
C SER A 12 -69.63 -13.52 5.63
N HIS A 13 -70.18 -14.15 6.69
CA HIS A 13 -70.11 -14.01 8.18
C HIS A 13 -70.86 -15.22 8.80
N TYR A 14 -70.41 -15.80 9.94
CA TYR A 14 -71.27 -16.39 11.01
C TYR A 14 -70.45 -16.82 12.26
N VAL A 15 -71.15 -17.02 13.39
CA VAL A 15 -70.72 -17.39 14.78
C VAL A 15 -71.93 -18.20 15.38
N PRO A 16 -71.95 -18.88 16.58
CA PRO A 16 -71.16 -18.67 17.82
C PRO A 16 -70.85 -19.93 18.71
N ILE A 17 -70.38 -19.68 19.96
CA ILE A 17 -70.52 -20.47 21.23
C ILE A 17 -69.36 -21.39 21.73
N GLN A 18 -69.12 -21.22 23.04
CA GLN A 18 -68.40 -21.94 24.13
C GLN A 18 -68.53 -23.49 24.18
N SER A 19 -67.74 -24.25 24.96
CA SER A 19 -66.50 -24.04 25.76
C SER A 19 -65.89 -25.39 26.21
N ASP A 20 -64.60 -25.42 26.60
CA ASP A 20 -64.11 -25.91 27.92
C ASP A 20 -62.62 -26.28 28.00
N SER A 21 -62.04 -26.10 29.20
CA SER A 21 -60.78 -26.68 29.73
C SER A 21 -59.41 -26.18 29.19
N LEU A 22 -58.36 -26.39 29.99
CA LEU A 22 -57.04 -25.74 29.94
C LEU A 22 -55.89 -26.70 29.54
N PRO A 23 -54.87 -26.20 28.83
CA PRO A 23 -53.47 -26.63 28.92
C PRO A 23 -52.58 -25.59 29.65
N PRO A 24 -51.33 -25.92 30.03
CA PRO A 24 -50.62 -25.26 31.13
C PRO A 24 -49.69 -24.07 30.78
N GLU A 25 -49.36 -23.35 31.85
CA GLU A 25 -48.26 -22.39 32.12
C GLU A 25 -47.31 -21.97 30.98
N MET A 26 -47.36 -20.67 30.66
CA MET A 26 -46.28 -19.95 29.98
C MET A 26 -45.24 -19.45 31.02
N PRO A 27 -43.93 -19.62 30.80
CA PRO A 27 -42.91 -18.96 31.63
C PRO A 27 -42.95 -17.44 31.42
N SER A 28 -42.81 -16.68 32.51
CA SER A 28 -42.98 -15.22 32.52
C SER A 28 -41.91 -14.48 31.70
N SER A 29 -42.36 -13.59 30.81
CA SER A 29 -41.49 -12.77 29.96
C SER A 29 -40.76 -11.67 30.74
N HIS A 30 -39.62 -12.00 31.34
CA HIS A 30 -38.67 -10.98 31.80
C HIS A 30 -37.93 -10.37 30.61
N SER A 31 -38.42 -9.22 30.14
CA SER A 31 -37.73 -8.40 29.16
C SER A 31 -36.45 -7.82 29.78
N PHE A 32 -35.32 -8.51 29.60
CA PHE A 32 -34.00 -7.95 29.88
C PHE A 32 -33.74 -6.79 28.92
N TRP A 33 -33.93 -5.57 29.42
CA TRP A 33 -33.47 -4.36 28.75
C TRP A 33 -31.94 -4.41 28.74
N TYR A 34 -31.37 -4.76 27.59
CA TYR A 34 -29.95 -4.58 27.31
C TYR A 34 -29.66 -3.07 27.28
N PHE A 35 -29.36 -2.51 28.45
CA PHE A 35 -28.69 -1.22 28.53
C PHE A 35 -27.30 -1.39 27.89
N PRO A 36 -26.93 -0.60 26.86
CA PRO A 36 -25.56 -0.57 26.39
C PRO A 36 -24.66 -0.14 27.55
N GLU A 37 -23.49 -0.77 27.71
CA GLU A 37 -22.52 -0.30 28.69
C GLU A 37 -22.19 1.18 28.45
N PRO A 38 -22.04 1.99 29.51
CA PRO A 38 -21.70 3.40 29.35
C PRO A 38 -20.35 3.50 28.64
N ALA A 39 -20.34 4.17 27.49
CA ALA A 39 -19.14 4.27 26.66
C ALA A 39 -17.96 4.86 27.45
N ARG A 40 -16.94 4.03 27.71
CA ARG A 40 -15.69 4.44 28.37
C ARG A 40 -14.59 4.79 27.37
N ILE A 41 -13.56 5.46 27.88
CA ILE A 41 -12.29 5.82 27.26
C ILE A 41 -11.13 5.35 28.16
N PHE A 42 -11.33 5.40 29.48
CA PHE A 42 -10.43 4.88 30.50
C PHE A 42 -11.02 3.61 31.13
N GLU A 43 -10.27 2.50 31.03
CA GLU A 43 -10.59 1.23 31.72
C GLU A 43 -9.82 1.08 33.05
N GLU A 44 -8.74 1.84 33.20
CA GLU A 44 -7.95 1.99 34.44
C GLU A 44 -7.80 3.50 34.74
N LEU A 45 -7.57 3.85 36.01
CA LEU A 45 -7.50 5.26 36.42
C LEU A 45 -6.20 5.93 35.93
N PRO A 46 -6.25 7.03 35.16
CA PRO A 46 -5.06 7.73 34.70
C PRO A 46 -4.41 8.52 35.85
N LYS A 47 -3.08 8.63 35.82
CA LYS A 47 -2.30 9.42 36.77
C LYS A 47 -2.04 10.81 36.19
N ALA A 48 -1.97 11.84 37.03
CA ALA A 48 -1.55 13.19 36.63
C ALA A 48 -0.50 13.76 37.60
N THR A 49 0.39 14.59 37.06
CA THR A 49 1.41 15.33 37.81
C THR A 49 1.45 16.78 37.35
N ILE A 50 1.38 17.74 38.27
CA ILE A 50 1.61 19.16 37.95
C ILE A 50 3.12 19.39 37.80
N VAL A 51 3.57 19.51 36.55
CA VAL A 51 4.98 19.79 36.22
C VAL A 51 5.34 21.18 36.73
N SER A 52 4.62 22.20 36.27
CA SER A 52 4.84 23.61 36.63
C SER A 52 3.55 24.42 36.64
N VAL A 53 3.61 25.57 37.31
CA VAL A 53 2.56 26.60 37.33
C VAL A 53 3.20 27.91 36.91
N SER A 54 2.52 28.68 36.06
CA SER A 54 3.00 29.94 35.50
C SER A 54 1.92 31.02 35.48
N ARG A 55 2.33 32.30 35.54
CA ARG A 55 1.47 33.47 35.34
C ARG A 55 1.80 34.16 34.00
N PRO A 56 0.86 34.89 33.36
CA PRO A 56 1.13 35.62 32.11
C PRO A 56 1.93 36.91 32.32
N ASP A 57 1.81 37.51 33.51
CA ASP A 57 2.50 38.71 33.95
C ASP A 57 2.91 38.51 35.42
N ALA A 58 3.98 39.19 35.85
CA ALA A 58 4.47 39.18 37.23
C ALA A 58 3.77 40.24 38.12
N SER A 59 3.18 41.26 37.50
CA SER A 59 2.49 42.36 38.17
C SER A 59 1.00 42.09 38.45
N ASP A 60 0.37 41.16 37.72
CA ASP A 60 -1.03 40.81 37.94
C ASP A 60 -1.16 39.66 38.96
N ILE A 61 -1.69 40.01 40.14
CA ILE A 61 -1.91 39.09 41.26
C ILE A 61 -3.11 38.16 40.97
N SER A 62 -3.98 38.48 40.00
CA SER A 62 -5.22 37.78 39.68
C SER A 62 -5.05 36.27 39.50
N PRO A 63 -5.63 35.45 40.42
CA PRO A 63 -5.39 34.02 40.41
C PRO A 63 -5.99 33.26 39.21
N LEU A 64 -7.01 33.84 38.58
CA LEU A 64 -7.69 33.29 37.39
C LEU A 64 -6.77 33.21 36.16
N LEU A 65 -5.62 33.90 36.21
CA LEU A 65 -4.58 33.91 35.18
C LEU A 65 -3.58 32.75 35.29
N LEU A 66 -3.52 32.06 36.45
CA LEU A 66 -2.64 30.91 36.65
C LEU A 66 -2.85 29.87 35.56
N SER A 67 -1.74 29.34 35.04
CA SER A 67 -1.71 28.30 34.01
C SER A 67 -0.86 27.13 34.48
N TYR A 68 -1.43 25.93 34.43
CA TYR A 68 -0.85 24.68 34.91
C TYR A 68 -0.37 23.84 33.74
N VAL A 69 0.88 23.38 33.80
CA VAL A 69 1.39 22.31 32.92
C VAL A 69 1.14 20.99 33.63
N ILE A 70 0.16 20.24 33.12
CA ILE A 70 -0.26 18.94 33.64
C ILE A 70 0.39 17.86 32.75
N GLU A 71 1.18 16.98 33.33
CA GLU A 71 1.57 15.72 32.69
C GLU A 71 0.60 14.62 33.11
N LEU A 72 0.16 13.81 32.16
CA LEU A 72 -0.78 12.71 32.34
C LEU A 72 -0.17 11.41 31.85
N GLN A 73 -0.46 10.32 32.55
CA GLN A 73 -0.07 8.97 32.18
C GLN A 73 -1.26 8.01 32.27
N TYR A 74 -1.46 7.20 31.24
CA TYR A 74 -2.45 6.12 31.17
C TYR A 74 -1.85 4.94 30.40
N LYS A 75 -1.76 3.77 31.02
CA LYS A 75 -0.96 2.64 30.50
C LYS A 75 0.45 3.14 30.11
N GLN A 76 0.91 2.83 28.89
CA GLN A 76 2.17 3.31 28.32
C GLN A 76 2.12 4.74 27.72
N PHE A 77 0.95 5.38 27.64
CA PHE A 77 0.84 6.71 27.04
C PHE A 77 1.11 7.82 28.07
N LYS A 78 2.03 8.73 27.75
CA LYS A 78 2.28 9.98 28.48
C LYS A 78 1.94 11.18 27.58
N TRP A 79 1.27 12.21 28.09
CA TRP A 79 1.02 13.46 27.36
C TRP A 79 0.99 14.67 28.30
N ARG A 80 1.25 15.88 27.76
CA ARG A 80 1.22 17.14 28.51
C ARG A 80 0.09 18.05 28.03
N LEU A 81 -0.51 18.77 28.96
CA LEU A 81 -1.58 19.74 28.75
C LEU A 81 -1.23 21.07 29.42
N LEU A 82 -1.56 22.19 28.75
CA LEU A 82 -1.54 23.51 29.36
C LEU A 82 -2.98 23.97 29.64
N LYS A 83 -3.35 24.18 30.92
CA LYS A 83 -4.72 24.55 31.32
C LYS A 83 -4.71 25.76 32.25
N LYS A 84 -5.58 26.74 32.00
CA LYS A 84 -5.78 27.90 32.90
C LYS A 84 -6.65 27.53 34.10
N ALA A 85 -6.46 28.20 35.24
CA ALA A 85 -7.31 28.07 36.43
C ALA A 85 -8.80 28.22 36.11
N SER A 86 -9.15 29.20 35.27
CA SER A 86 -10.51 29.40 34.75
C SER A 86 -11.10 28.19 34.02
N GLN A 87 -10.29 27.33 33.40
CA GLN A 87 -10.76 26.07 32.78
C GLN A 87 -10.99 24.95 33.81
N VAL A 88 -10.20 24.92 34.88
CA VAL A 88 -10.38 23.99 36.02
C VAL A 88 -11.66 24.33 36.79
N ILE A 89 -11.86 25.62 37.07
CA ILE A 89 -13.06 26.13 37.73
C ILE A 89 -14.31 25.84 36.88
N TYR A 90 -14.23 26.03 35.55
CA TYR A 90 -15.32 25.64 34.64
C TYR A 90 -15.60 24.11 34.66
N LEU A 91 -14.56 23.26 34.71
CA LEU A 91 -14.74 21.81 34.85
C LEU A 91 -15.48 21.48 36.16
N HIS A 92 -15.06 22.07 37.29
CA HIS A 92 -15.72 21.85 38.58
C HIS A 92 -17.22 22.20 38.53
N PHE A 93 -17.58 23.38 38.01
CA PHE A 93 -18.99 23.78 37.87
C PHE A 93 -19.77 22.92 36.87
N ALA A 94 -19.14 22.46 35.78
CA ALA A 94 -19.78 21.55 34.82
C ALA A 94 -20.10 20.19 35.46
N LEU A 95 -19.17 19.65 36.25
CA LEU A 95 -19.38 18.41 37.02
C LEU A 95 -20.45 18.58 38.09
N LYS A 96 -20.41 19.67 38.87
CA LYS A 96 -21.45 19.99 39.89
C LYS A 96 -22.86 20.17 39.28
N LYS A 97 -22.98 20.48 37.99
CA LYS A 97 -24.28 20.59 37.31
C LYS A 97 -24.86 19.25 36.86
N ARG A 98 -24.05 18.19 36.73
CA ARG A 98 -24.57 16.82 36.67
C ARG A 98 -24.83 16.33 38.09
N ALA A 99 -25.90 15.57 38.31
CA ALA A 99 -26.19 14.93 39.60
C ALA A 99 -25.31 13.67 39.83
N ILE A 100 -23.99 13.79 39.62
CA ILE A 100 -23.03 12.71 39.90
C ILE A 100 -22.69 12.73 41.40
N ILE A 101 -23.63 12.15 42.16
CA ILE A 101 -23.50 11.61 43.52
C ILE A 101 -23.23 12.63 44.64
N GLU A 102 -23.84 12.39 45.79
CA GLU A 102 -23.72 13.17 47.03
C GLU A 102 -22.29 13.22 47.59
N GLU A 103 -21.41 12.32 47.12
CA GLU A 103 -19.98 12.23 47.40
C GLU A 103 -19.19 13.53 47.09
N LEU A 104 -19.77 14.46 46.33
CA LEU A 104 -19.19 15.78 46.05
C LEU A 104 -19.42 16.82 47.16
N HIS A 105 -20.30 16.58 48.14
CA HIS A 105 -20.57 17.53 49.23
C HIS A 105 -19.41 17.62 50.23
N GLU A 106 -18.91 16.50 50.76
CA GLU A 106 -17.76 16.47 51.68
C GLU A 106 -16.50 17.13 51.08
N LYS A 107 -16.43 17.17 49.75
CA LYS A 107 -15.27 17.60 48.95
C LYS A 107 -15.36 19.06 48.53
N GLN A 108 -16.44 19.77 48.90
CA GLN A 108 -16.52 21.21 48.72
C GLN A 108 -15.45 21.97 49.50
N GLU A 109 -15.04 21.50 50.69
CA GLU A 109 -14.02 22.19 51.48
C GLU A 109 -12.63 22.13 50.83
N GLN A 110 -12.27 21.05 50.13
CA GLN A 110 -11.03 20.99 49.35
C GLN A 110 -11.05 21.90 48.11
N VAL A 111 -12.23 22.17 47.54
CA VAL A 111 -12.37 23.13 46.43
C VAL A 111 -12.45 24.57 46.91
N LYS A 112 -13.03 24.82 48.10
CA LYS A 112 -12.83 26.08 48.84
C LYS A 112 -11.37 26.31 49.16
N GLU A 113 -10.67 25.32 49.70
CA GLU A 113 -9.24 25.39 50.03
C GLU A 113 -8.40 25.66 48.77
N LEU A 114 -8.72 25.00 47.65
CA LEU A 114 -8.13 25.33 46.34
C LEU A 114 -8.41 26.79 45.96
N LEU A 115 -9.65 27.26 46.04
CA LEU A 115 -10.03 28.64 45.71
C LEU A 115 -9.41 29.67 46.65
N GLN A 116 -9.28 29.38 47.94
CA GLN A 116 -8.67 30.23 48.97
C GLN A 116 -7.14 30.31 48.80
N ASN A 117 -6.46 29.17 48.60
CA ASN A 117 -5.02 29.13 48.29
C ASN A 117 -4.69 29.74 46.92
N ILE A 118 -5.64 29.72 45.98
CA ILE A 118 -5.58 30.45 44.72
C ILE A 118 -5.75 31.96 44.99
N GLY A 119 -6.75 32.38 45.80
CA GLY A 119 -6.97 33.77 46.23
C GLY A 119 -8.38 34.32 45.95
N ILE A 120 -9.41 33.48 46.01
CA ILE A 120 -10.81 33.76 45.65
C ILE A 120 -11.72 33.34 46.81
N GLY A 121 -11.48 33.88 48.01
CA GLY A 121 -12.25 33.64 49.23
C GLY A 121 -12.67 34.95 49.90
N ASP A 122 -13.98 35.14 50.04
CA ASP A 122 -14.69 36.06 50.92
C ASP A 122 -14.14 37.49 51.14
N GLN A 123 -14.44 38.38 50.19
CA GLN A 123 -14.72 39.80 50.49
C GLN A 123 -16.23 40.06 50.51
N THR A 124 -16.94 39.45 51.46
CA THR A 124 -18.32 39.80 51.82
C THR A 124 -18.50 39.90 53.34
N ALA A 125 -17.60 40.63 53.99
CA ALA A 125 -17.89 41.17 55.32
C ALA A 125 -19.00 42.23 55.19
N VAL A 126 -20.03 42.14 56.03
CA VAL A 126 -21.14 43.10 56.05
C VAL A 126 -20.63 44.43 56.57
N VAL A 127 -20.96 45.52 55.86
CA VAL A 127 -20.71 46.88 56.35
C VAL A 127 -21.58 47.13 57.57
N HIS A 128 -20.94 47.44 58.69
CA HIS A 128 -21.52 48.27 59.74
C HIS A 128 -20.81 49.62 59.67
N ASP A 129 -21.59 50.68 59.49
CA ASP A 129 -21.11 52.05 59.66
C ASP A 129 -20.82 52.31 61.15
N ASP A 130 -19.72 52.99 61.44
CA ASP A 130 -19.71 54.25 62.21
C ASP A 130 -18.27 54.85 62.27
N ASP A 131 -18.22 56.18 62.31
CA ASP A 131 -17.08 57.10 62.59
C ASP A 131 -15.83 57.19 61.66
N GLU A 132 -15.56 58.43 61.22
CA GLU A 132 -14.27 58.96 60.70
C GLU A 132 -13.47 59.65 61.86
N PRO A 133 -12.27 60.23 61.62
CA PRO A 133 -11.02 59.62 61.13
C PRO A 133 -9.83 59.91 62.07
N ASP A 134 -8.66 59.30 61.84
CA ASP A 134 -7.39 59.80 62.42
C ASP A 134 -6.19 59.63 61.46
N ASP A 135 -5.16 60.47 61.64
CA ASP A 135 -3.99 60.59 60.77
C ASP A 135 -2.85 59.64 61.20
N GLY A 136 -2.23 58.95 60.25
CA GLY A 136 -1.39 57.79 60.56
C GLY A 136 -0.61 57.22 59.38
N ALA A 137 0.33 57.99 58.83
CA ALA A 137 1.21 57.51 57.77
C ALA A 137 2.12 56.34 58.24
N VAL A 138 1.95 55.15 57.64
CA VAL A 138 2.84 53.99 57.79
C VAL A 138 3.41 53.64 56.40
N PRO A 139 4.74 53.47 56.24
CA PRO A 139 5.35 53.30 54.93
C PRO A 139 5.11 51.89 54.35
N ILE A 140 4.76 51.85 53.06
CA ILE A 140 4.76 50.61 52.27
C ILE A 140 6.22 50.20 52.01
N HIS A 141 6.71 49.19 52.74
CA HIS A 141 8.00 48.59 52.47
C HIS A 141 7.95 47.74 51.19
N ASN A 142 8.57 48.23 50.11
CA ASN A 142 8.75 47.50 48.85
C ASN A 142 9.97 46.55 48.93
N GLU A 143 9.86 45.45 49.68
CA GLU A 143 10.82 44.34 49.62
C GLU A 143 10.08 42.98 49.51
N ASP A 144 10.77 41.94 49.03
CA ASP A 144 10.28 40.55 48.88
C ASP A 144 9.13 40.21 47.90
N ALA A 145 8.94 41.01 46.84
CA ALA A 145 8.06 40.63 45.73
C ALA A 145 8.37 39.27 45.07
N LEU A 146 9.63 38.79 45.15
CA LEU A 146 10.07 37.51 44.56
C LEU A 146 9.73 36.28 45.43
N GLY A 147 9.86 36.36 46.76
CA GLY A 147 9.61 35.23 47.67
C GLY A 147 8.13 34.83 47.74
N TRP A 148 7.23 35.81 47.66
CA TRP A 148 5.78 35.58 47.60
C TRP A 148 5.34 34.92 46.29
N GLN A 149 6.03 35.15 45.17
CA GLN A 149 5.68 34.54 43.89
C GLN A 149 5.94 33.03 43.87
N GLN A 150 7.06 32.55 44.42
CA GLN A 150 7.34 31.11 44.53
C GLN A 150 6.33 30.42 45.45
N THR A 151 6.13 30.93 46.67
CA THR A 151 5.24 30.31 47.66
C THR A 151 3.77 30.21 47.21
N ILE A 152 3.23 31.17 46.45
CA ILE A 152 1.89 31.05 45.87
C ILE A 152 1.88 30.03 44.71
N SER A 153 2.94 29.97 43.89
CA SER A 153 3.06 28.98 42.80
C SER A 153 3.08 27.54 43.35
N ASP A 154 3.83 27.31 44.43
CA ASP A 154 3.92 25.99 45.08
C ASP A 154 2.64 25.60 45.82
N LYS A 155 1.97 26.53 46.51
CA LYS A 155 0.63 26.28 47.08
C LYS A 155 -0.39 25.93 46.00
N ALA A 156 -0.42 26.69 44.91
CA ALA A 156 -1.31 26.42 43.77
C ALA A 156 -0.98 25.07 43.11
N LYS A 157 0.30 24.69 43.02
CA LYS A 157 0.75 23.39 42.53
C LYS A 157 0.25 22.23 43.41
N VAL A 158 0.42 22.32 44.72
CA VAL A 158 -0.05 21.29 45.68
C VAL A 158 -1.57 21.17 45.67
N ALA A 159 -2.30 22.29 45.76
CA ALA A 159 -3.75 22.27 45.76
C ALA A 159 -4.34 21.73 44.43
N MET A 160 -3.77 22.10 43.29
CA MET A 160 -4.17 21.57 41.98
C MET A 160 -3.80 20.08 41.81
N GLN A 161 -2.69 19.62 42.41
CA GLN A 161 -2.35 18.20 42.45
C GLN A 161 -3.36 17.39 43.27
N GLY A 162 -3.75 17.90 44.46
CA GLY A 162 -4.80 17.29 45.28
C GLY A 162 -6.14 17.21 44.54
N TYR A 163 -6.53 18.29 43.86
CA TYR A 163 -7.69 18.33 42.98
C TYR A 163 -7.62 17.24 41.90
N LEU A 164 -6.56 17.18 41.09
CA LEU A 164 -6.45 16.19 40.01
C LEU A 164 -6.44 14.74 40.54
N ASN A 165 -5.72 14.47 41.63
CA ASN A 165 -5.72 13.17 42.27
C ASN A 165 -7.14 12.72 42.64
N HIS A 166 -8.01 13.66 43.02
CA HIS A 166 -9.40 13.36 43.32
C HIS A 166 -10.23 13.06 42.06
N PHE A 167 -10.26 13.97 41.08
CA PHE A 167 -11.12 13.83 39.89
C PHE A 167 -10.69 12.68 38.96
N LEU A 168 -9.43 12.26 39.01
CA LEU A 168 -8.92 11.08 38.29
C LEU A 168 -8.97 9.80 39.13
N GLY A 169 -9.32 9.89 40.43
CA GLY A 169 -9.46 8.76 41.35
C GLY A 169 -10.80 8.01 41.26
N ASN A 170 -11.75 8.48 40.46
CA ASN A 170 -13.08 7.89 40.32
C ASN A 170 -13.38 7.59 38.82
N MET A 171 -13.80 6.36 38.53
CA MET A 171 -13.93 5.85 37.16
C MET A 171 -15.06 6.52 36.35
N ASP A 172 -16.18 6.83 36.98
CA ASP A 172 -17.34 7.43 36.31
C ASP A 172 -17.18 8.95 36.15
N ILE A 173 -16.44 9.58 37.08
CA ILE A 173 -15.99 10.98 36.93
C ILE A 173 -14.98 11.09 35.80
N VAL A 174 -13.95 10.23 35.72
CA VAL A 174 -12.91 10.38 34.69
C VAL A 174 -13.42 10.09 33.28
N ASN A 175 -14.38 9.16 33.13
CA ASN A 175 -15.09 8.87 31.89
C ASN A 175 -16.25 9.84 31.58
N SER A 176 -16.48 10.89 32.39
CA SER A 176 -17.45 11.93 32.06
C SER A 176 -17.03 12.71 30.81
N ARG A 177 -17.99 13.21 30.02
CA ARG A 177 -17.69 13.97 28.80
C ARG A 177 -16.93 15.27 29.11
N GLU A 178 -17.18 15.83 30.29
CA GLU A 178 -16.59 17.04 30.81
C GLU A 178 -15.10 16.83 31.15
N VAL A 179 -14.75 15.73 31.85
CA VAL A 179 -13.35 15.39 32.15
C VAL A 179 -12.61 14.92 30.90
N CYS A 180 -13.16 14.02 30.08
CA CYS A 180 -12.49 13.58 28.85
C CYS A 180 -12.20 14.75 27.90
N ARG A 181 -13.13 15.70 27.76
CA ARG A 181 -12.90 16.97 27.04
C ARG A 181 -11.82 17.84 27.71
N PHE A 182 -11.75 17.90 29.03
CA PHE A 182 -10.70 18.63 29.74
C PHE A 182 -9.32 17.98 29.52
N LEU A 183 -9.23 16.65 29.56
CA LEU A 183 -8.00 15.88 29.35
C LEU A 183 -7.53 15.83 27.88
N GLU A 184 -8.33 16.38 26.95
CA GLU A 184 -8.10 16.33 25.51
C GLU A 184 -7.97 14.89 24.99
N VAL A 185 -8.89 14.00 25.41
CA VAL A 185 -8.92 12.57 25.01
C VAL A 185 -10.21 12.15 24.31
N SER A 186 -10.10 11.11 23.50
CA SER A 186 -11.17 10.35 22.83
C SER A 186 -10.88 8.85 22.88
N LYS A 187 -11.81 8.01 22.40
CA LYS A 187 -11.53 6.58 22.17
C LYS A 187 -10.32 6.36 21.25
N LEU A 188 -10.05 7.24 20.29
CA LEU A 188 -8.88 7.13 19.41
C LEU A 188 -7.56 7.55 20.08
N SER A 189 -7.57 8.18 21.27
CA SER A 189 -6.34 8.61 21.95
C SER A 189 -5.39 7.45 22.20
N PHE A 190 -5.93 6.32 22.68
CA PHE A 190 -5.19 5.24 23.31
C PHE A 190 -5.22 3.91 22.54
N LEU A 191 -5.87 3.87 21.37
CA LEU A 191 -5.71 2.76 20.44
C LEU A 191 -4.28 2.77 19.90
N GLN A 192 -3.47 1.80 20.36
CA GLN A 192 -2.10 1.58 19.90
C GLN A 192 -2.06 1.48 18.37
N GLU A 193 -3.08 0.84 17.78
CA GLU A 193 -3.21 0.59 16.35
C GLU A 193 -3.15 1.85 15.48
N TYR A 194 -3.38 3.06 16.02
CA TYR A 194 -3.29 4.35 15.32
C TYR A 194 -2.17 5.28 15.84
N GLY A 195 -1.38 4.82 16.82
CA GLY A 195 -0.12 5.45 17.22
C GLY A 195 -0.25 6.41 18.41
N PRO A 196 0.83 7.13 18.76
CA PRO A 196 0.88 7.93 19.97
C PRO A 196 -0.20 9.01 20.00
N LYS A 197 -0.69 9.32 21.19
CA LYS A 197 -1.62 10.42 21.42
C LYS A 197 -0.92 11.75 21.10
N MET A 198 -1.53 12.57 20.24
CA MET A 198 -1.12 13.96 20.01
C MET A 198 -2.23 14.93 20.49
N LYS A 199 -2.39 16.09 19.84
CA LYS A 199 -3.42 17.07 20.21
C LYS A 199 -4.81 16.61 19.76
N GLU A 200 -5.79 16.82 20.63
CA GLU A 200 -7.20 16.62 20.34
C GLU A 200 -8.04 17.73 20.98
N ASP A 201 -9.05 18.25 20.30
CA ASP A 201 -9.97 19.27 20.84
C ASP A 201 -11.21 19.40 19.95
N TYR A 202 -12.25 20.05 20.47
CA TYR A 202 -13.36 20.47 19.62
C TYR A 202 -12.98 21.64 18.73
N VAL A 203 -13.06 21.40 17.43
CA VAL A 203 -13.00 22.41 16.37
C VAL A 203 -14.41 22.66 15.82
N THR A 204 -14.56 23.68 14.97
CA THR A 204 -15.74 23.82 14.12
C THR A 204 -15.36 23.78 12.64
N VAL A 205 -16.22 23.16 11.83
CA VAL A 205 -16.05 22.93 10.39
C VAL A 205 -17.33 23.22 9.62
N ASN A 206 -17.22 23.48 8.32
CA ASN A 206 -18.34 23.85 7.44
C ASN A 206 -18.45 23.02 6.15
N HIS A 207 -17.66 21.95 6.01
CA HIS A 207 -17.60 21.12 4.79
C HIS A 207 -18.32 19.76 4.93
N LEU A 208 -18.77 19.41 6.14
CA LEU A 208 -19.48 18.16 6.44
C LEU A 208 -21.00 18.37 6.35
N ALA A 209 -21.73 17.32 5.96
CA ALA A 209 -23.19 17.28 6.01
C ALA A 209 -23.72 17.46 7.45
N LYS A 210 -24.90 18.07 7.60
CA LYS A 210 -25.46 18.38 8.93
C LYS A 210 -25.86 17.10 9.65
N ILE A 211 -25.29 16.88 10.84
CA ILE A 211 -25.65 15.74 11.68
C ILE A 211 -27.05 15.95 12.30
N SER A 212 -27.88 14.91 12.28
CA SER A 212 -29.26 14.95 12.80
C SER A 212 -29.31 14.67 14.30
N ARG A 213 -29.00 15.69 15.11
CA ARG A 213 -29.15 15.60 16.57
C ARG A 213 -30.61 15.65 16.99
N HIS A 214 -31.09 14.53 17.52
CA HIS A 214 -32.29 14.49 18.36
C HIS A 214 -31.96 15.00 19.77
N ASP A 215 -31.79 16.33 19.92
CA ASP A 215 -32.28 16.99 21.13
C ASP A 215 -32.46 18.51 20.96
N THR A 216 -33.22 19.12 21.87
CA THR A 216 -33.65 20.52 21.80
C THR A 216 -32.69 21.48 22.49
N ASP A 217 -32.12 22.44 21.74
CA ASP A 217 -31.91 23.79 22.29
C ASP A 217 -31.80 24.90 21.21
N ALA A 218 -32.15 26.13 21.61
CA ALA A 218 -31.88 27.42 20.96
C ALA A 218 -32.04 27.53 19.41
N ARG A 219 -33.28 27.71 18.91
CA ARG A 219 -33.51 28.36 17.61
C ARG A 219 -33.14 29.85 17.68
N CYS A 220 -32.13 30.29 16.93
CA CYS A 220 -31.81 31.71 16.80
C CYS A 220 -32.78 32.44 15.84
N CYS A 221 -33.89 32.96 16.36
CA CYS A 221 -34.94 33.62 15.58
C CYS A 221 -34.53 34.96 14.92
N ALA A 222 -33.38 35.54 15.27
CA ALA A 222 -32.95 36.85 14.76
C ALA A 222 -32.36 36.84 13.33
N CYS A 223 -31.92 35.69 12.82
CA CYS A 223 -31.14 35.64 11.57
C CYS A 223 -31.98 35.63 10.27
N CYS A 224 -33.30 35.44 10.36
CA CYS A 224 -34.15 35.23 9.19
C CYS A 224 -34.47 36.48 8.37
N TRP A 225 -34.24 37.69 8.90
CA TRP A 225 -34.64 38.96 8.24
C TRP A 225 -33.60 39.55 7.28
N PHE A 226 -32.36 39.06 7.26
CA PHE A 226 -31.25 39.69 6.51
C PHE A 226 -30.48 38.77 5.54
N GLY A 227 -30.92 37.53 5.30
CA GLY A 227 -30.39 36.67 4.22
C GLY A 227 -28.92 36.21 4.30
N PHE A 228 -28.13 36.67 5.28
CA PHE A 228 -26.67 36.49 5.32
C PHE A 228 -26.16 35.16 5.92
N CYS A 229 -27.03 34.22 6.28
CA CYS A 229 -26.66 32.98 6.97
C CYS A 229 -26.82 31.73 6.10
N ASN A 230 -25.85 31.45 5.22
CA ASN A 230 -25.85 30.24 4.39
C ASN A 230 -24.47 29.53 4.30
N ILE A 231 -23.73 29.52 5.40
CA ILE A 231 -22.57 28.63 5.63
C ILE A 231 -22.69 28.10 7.06
N HIS A 232 -23.18 26.88 7.23
CA HIS A 232 -23.43 26.30 8.55
C HIS A 232 -22.15 25.69 9.11
N TRP A 233 -21.71 26.22 10.26
CA TRP A 233 -20.56 25.69 11.00
C TRP A 233 -21.06 24.74 12.10
N GLN A 234 -20.52 23.52 12.13
CA GLN A 234 -20.82 22.52 13.15
C GLN A 234 -19.58 22.14 13.95
N LYS A 235 -19.79 21.70 15.20
CA LYS A 235 -18.75 21.39 16.18
C LYS A 235 -18.45 19.89 16.17
N VAL A 236 -17.18 19.54 15.95
CA VAL A 236 -16.67 18.18 15.79
C VAL A 236 -15.40 18.00 16.61
N TRP A 237 -15.09 16.78 17.03
CA TRP A 237 -13.83 16.47 17.71
C TRP A 237 -12.73 16.20 16.68
N ALA A 238 -11.60 16.90 16.77
CA ALA A 238 -10.44 16.66 15.92
C ALA A 238 -9.38 15.85 16.65
N VAL A 239 -8.84 14.82 15.99
CA VAL A 239 -7.79 13.94 16.52
C VAL A 239 -6.58 13.99 15.60
N LEU A 240 -5.45 14.49 16.11
CA LEU A 240 -4.16 14.45 15.41
C LEU A 240 -3.42 13.14 15.74
N LYS A 241 -2.82 12.54 14.71
CA LYS A 241 -1.88 11.40 14.80
C LYS A 241 -0.69 11.69 13.85
N PRO A 242 0.44 10.95 13.94
CA PRO A 242 1.69 11.33 13.24
C PRO A 242 1.58 11.55 11.72
N GLY A 243 0.67 10.87 11.04
CA GLY A 243 0.49 10.97 9.58
C GLY A 243 -0.95 11.19 9.13
N PHE A 244 -1.84 11.69 10.00
CA PHE A 244 -3.19 12.15 9.63
C PHE A 244 -3.86 13.06 10.69
N LEU A 245 -4.87 13.82 10.24
CA LEU A 245 -5.83 14.54 11.08
C LEU A 245 -7.24 13.98 10.81
N ALA A 246 -7.86 13.38 11.83
CA ALA A 246 -9.19 12.79 11.77
C ALA A 246 -10.26 13.69 12.44
N LEU A 247 -11.52 13.57 12.01
CA LEU A 247 -12.67 14.24 12.60
C LEU A 247 -13.74 13.21 13.04
N LEU A 248 -14.24 13.35 14.27
CA LEU A 248 -15.33 12.58 14.88
C LEU A 248 -16.48 13.52 15.29
N GLU A 249 -17.68 13.02 15.58
CA GLU A 249 -18.74 13.86 16.15
C GLU A 249 -18.42 14.23 17.62
N ASP A 250 -18.16 13.22 18.44
CA ASP A 250 -17.90 13.32 19.87
C ASP A 250 -16.69 12.44 20.28
N PRO A 251 -15.98 12.73 21.39
CA PRO A 251 -14.83 11.91 21.82
C PRO A 251 -15.12 10.43 22.07
N PHE A 252 -16.40 10.07 22.27
CA PHE A 252 -16.84 8.72 22.60
C PHE A 252 -17.26 7.90 21.37
N ASP A 253 -17.18 8.49 20.17
CA ASP A 253 -17.40 7.82 18.89
C ASP A 253 -16.10 7.17 18.36
N THR A 254 -16.26 6.15 17.52
CA THR A 254 -15.17 5.56 16.71
C THR A 254 -15.36 5.81 15.20
N LYS A 255 -16.53 6.32 14.79
CA LYS A 255 -16.90 6.53 13.39
C LYS A 255 -16.35 7.86 12.85
N LEU A 256 -15.51 7.78 11.82
CA LEU A 256 -15.00 8.97 11.11
C LEU A 256 -16.10 9.79 10.43
N LEU A 257 -15.94 11.11 10.46
CA LEU A 257 -16.67 12.08 9.63
C LEU A 257 -15.85 12.51 8.40
N ASP A 258 -14.58 12.86 8.58
CA ASP A 258 -13.57 13.00 7.50
C ASP A 258 -12.14 12.82 8.06
N ILE A 259 -11.16 12.66 7.18
CA ILE A 259 -9.73 12.47 7.53
C ILE A 259 -8.81 13.06 6.46
N ILE A 260 -7.85 13.91 6.84
CA ILE A 260 -6.72 14.26 5.96
C ILE A 260 -5.55 13.38 6.33
N ILE A 261 -5.17 12.51 5.40
CA ILE A 261 -3.91 11.75 5.45
C ILE A 261 -2.79 12.66 4.98
N PHE A 262 -1.65 12.62 5.67
CA PHE A 262 -0.48 13.42 5.33
C PHE A 262 0.37 12.71 4.27
N ASP A 263 0.80 13.44 3.25
CA ASP A 263 1.47 12.95 2.05
C ASP A 263 2.62 13.92 1.67
N VAL A 264 3.42 13.58 0.66
CA VAL A 264 4.62 14.36 0.28
C VAL A 264 4.26 15.82 0.01
N LEU A 265 4.93 16.73 0.72
CA LEU A 265 4.73 18.17 0.56
C LEU A 265 5.58 18.72 -0.60
N PRO A 266 5.05 19.67 -1.40
CA PRO A 266 5.83 20.32 -2.43
C PRO A 266 7.12 20.97 -1.89
N ALA A 267 8.18 20.89 -2.69
CA ALA A 267 9.35 21.74 -2.52
C ALA A 267 8.94 23.23 -2.55
N SER A 268 9.69 24.08 -1.84
CA SER A 268 9.38 25.51 -1.68
C SER A 268 9.22 26.24 -3.02
N ASN A 269 8.27 27.18 -3.08
CA ASN A 269 8.06 28.06 -4.24
C ASN A 269 9.36 28.75 -4.68
N LYS A 270 9.44 29.11 -5.97
CA LYS A 270 10.62 29.71 -6.63
C LYS A 270 11.19 30.97 -5.95
N ASP A 271 10.38 31.65 -5.13
CA ASP A 271 10.80 32.82 -4.34
C ASP A 271 11.62 32.48 -3.06
N GLY A 272 11.80 31.19 -2.75
CA GLY A 272 12.68 30.69 -1.68
C GLY A 272 12.24 31.01 -0.23
N LYS A 273 11.09 31.65 -0.03
CA LYS A 273 10.71 32.28 1.26
C LYS A 273 9.75 31.49 2.16
N SER A 274 9.26 30.34 1.72
CA SER A 274 8.58 29.40 2.64
C SER A 274 8.57 27.97 2.09
N ARG A 275 8.77 26.99 2.98
CA ARG A 275 8.41 25.59 2.74
C ARG A 275 6.87 25.49 2.80
N VAL A 276 6.26 24.65 1.96
CA VAL A 276 4.81 24.42 2.06
C VAL A 276 4.52 23.76 3.42
N SER A 277 3.52 24.30 4.13
CA SER A 277 3.05 23.81 5.42
C SER A 277 1.73 23.05 5.24
N LEU A 278 1.47 22.04 6.07
CA LEU A 278 0.15 21.40 6.13
C LEU A 278 -0.90 22.37 6.68
N ALA A 279 -0.53 23.21 7.64
CA ALA A 279 -1.44 24.11 8.33
C ALA A 279 -1.02 25.58 8.23
N GLU A 280 -1.99 26.48 8.02
CA GLU A 280 -1.80 27.93 7.91
C GLU A 280 -2.90 28.72 8.65
N GLU A 281 -2.55 29.87 9.24
CA GLU A 281 -3.54 30.79 9.84
C GLU A 281 -4.36 31.51 8.77
N ILE A 282 -5.69 31.55 8.91
CA ILE A 282 -6.58 32.31 8.02
C ILE A 282 -7.06 33.58 8.71
N LYS A 283 -6.71 34.73 8.14
CA LYS A 283 -7.27 36.04 8.49
C LYS A 283 -8.72 36.14 7.99
N GLU A 284 -9.69 35.92 8.88
CA GLU A 284 -11.12 36.14 8.59
C GLU A 284 -11.47 37.63 8.51
N ARG A 285 -12.50 37.98 7.72
CA ARG A 285 -13.04 39.35 7.66
C ARG A 285 -13.66 39.86 8.97
N ASN A 286 -13.95 38.95 9.91
CA ASN A 286 -14.46 39.28 11.24
C ASN A 286 -13.38 38.91 12.27
N PRO A 287 -12.84 39.86 13.06
CA PRO A 287 -11.72 39.61 13.98
C PRO A 287 -12.08 38.71 15.18
N LEU A 288 -13.37 38.43 15.41
CA LEU A 288 -13.84 37.48 16.42
C LEU A 288 -13.94 36.04 15.91
N ARG A 289 -13.48 35.77 14.66
CA ARG A 289 -13.50 34.43 14.05
C ARG A 289 -12.08 33.93 13.81
N TYR A 290 -11.63 32.99 14.64
CA TYR A 290 -10.27 32.47 14.61
C TYR A 290 -10.23 31.17 13.79
N SER A 291 -9.55 31.19 12.64
CA SER A 291 -9.57 30.08 11.66
C SER A 291 -8.17 29.67 11.22
N PHE A 292 -8.01 28.39 10.87
CA PHE A 292 -6.86 27.87 10.11
C PHE A 292 -7.33 27.02 8.93
N LYS A 293 -6.43 26.81 7.97
CA LYS A 293 -6.56 25.77 6.94
C LYS A 293 -5.69 24.59 7.34
N VAL A 294 -6.12 23.38 7.00
CA VAL A 294 -5.24 22.21 6.87
C VAL A 294 -5.39 21.70 5.45
N SER A 295 -4.27 21.55 4.73
CA SER A 295 -4.24 21.14 3.32
C SER A 295 -3.19 20.08 3.07
N CYS A 296 -3.58 19.02 2.37
CA CYS A 296 -2.69 17.99 1.88
C CYS A 296 -3.32 17.36 0.64
N GLY A 297 -2.52 17.09 -0.39
CA GLY A 297 -3.06 16.60 -1.64
C GLY A 297 -3.93 17.63 -2.35
N ASN A 298 -5.09 17.17 -2.82
CA ASN A 298 -6.21 17.99 -3.29
C ASN A 298 -7.18 18.41 -2.17
N ARG A 299 -6.95 17.98 -0.91
CA ARG A 299 -7.82 18.26 0.23
C ARG A 299 -7.40 19.56 0.92
N SER A 300 -8.39 20.36 1.27
CA SER A 300 -8.25 21.56 2.10
C SER A 300 -9.48 21.68 2.99
N MET A 301 -9.30 21.56 4.31
CA MET A 301 -10.36 21.82 5.28
C MET A 301 -10.12 23.14 6.00
N LYS A 302 -11.17 23.96 6.09
CA LYS A 302 -11.18 25.16 6.94
C LYS A 302 -11.71 24.80 8.32
N LEU A 303 -10.93 25.13 9.34
CA LEU A 303 -11.17 24.80 10.74
C LEU A 303 -11.26 26.10 11.55
N ARG A 304 -12.09 26.12 12.59
CA ARG A 304 -12.26 27.26 13.51
C ARG A 304 -12.13 26.84 14.96
N THR A 305 -11.54 27.73 15.77
CA THR A 305 -11.32 27.56 17.21
C THR A 305 -11.88 28.76 17.99
N THR A 306 -11.82 28.71 19.32
CA THR A 306 -12.33 29.76 20.21
C THR A 306 -11.38 30.94 20.42
N SER A 307 -10.12 30.87 19.95
CA SER A 307 -9.14 31.97 20.11
C SER A 307 -7.97 31.85 19.13
N ASN A 308 -7.36 32.97 18.73
CA ASN A 308 -6.15 32.96 17.90
C ASN A 308 -4.99 32.16 18.54
N ALA A 309 -4.88 32.14 19.88
CA ALA A 309 -3.90 31.31 20.57
C ALA A 309 -4.07 29.82 20.23
N LYS A 310 -5.31 29.30 20.22
CA LYS A 310 -5.60 27.92 19.77
C LYS A 310 -5.37 27.72 18.28
N VAL A 311 -5.54 28.74 17.44
CA VAL A 311 -5.18 28.65 16.01
C VAL A 311 -3.68 28.44 15.85
N ARG A 312 -2.85 29.27 16.50
CA ARG A 312 -1.38 29.12 16.49
C ARG A 312 -0.91 27.79 17.07
N GLU A 313 -1.53 27.34 18.16
CA GLU A 313 -1.27 26.02 18.75
C GLU A 313 -1.53 24.89 17.74
N TRP A 314 -2.73 24.83 17.15
CA TRP A 314 -3.09 23.82 16.15
C TRP A 314 -2.21 23.87 14.90
N VAL A 315 -1.89 25.07 14.40
CA VAL A 315 -0.99 25.27 13.25
C VAL A 315 0.43 24.80 13.56
N SER A 316 0.94 25.03 14.78
CA SER A 316 2.25 24.49 15.20
C SER A 316 2.19 22.97 15.22
N VAL A 317 1.33 22.36 16.03
CA VAL A 317 1.39 20.90 16.28
C VAL A 317 1.15 20.05 15.04
N ILE A 318 0.35 20.53 14.06
CA ILE A 318 0.14 19.82 12.79
C ILE A 318 1.40 19.89 11.92
N ASN A 319 2.00 21.07 11.77
CA ASN A 319 3.24 21.23 11.02
C ASN A 319 4.41 20.50 11.70
N ASP A 320 4.49 20.56 13.03
CA ASP A 320 5.44 19.82 13.85
C ASP A 320 5.32 18.30 13.65
N ALA A 321 4.10 17.74 13.68
CA ALA A 321 3.88 16.31 13.45
C ALA A 321 4.37 15.85 12.07
N SER A 322 4.21 16.70 11.04
CA SER A 322 4.62 16.38 9.67
C SER A 322 6.09 16.64 9.34
N LEU A 323 6.75 17.58 10.01
CA LEU A 323 8.09 18.07 9.65
C LEU A 323 9.21 17.60 10.59
N ARG A 324 8.90 17.22 11.83
CA ARG A 324 9.92 16.81 12.82
C ARG A 324 10.61 15.47 12.52
N PRO A 325 9.91 14.40 12.08
CA PRO A 325 10.60 13.21 11.57
C PRO A 325 11.09 13.49 10.13
N PRO A 326 12.41 13.56 9.85
CA PRO A 326 12.91 13.82 8.49
C PRO A 326 12.58 12.67 7.53
N GLU A 327 12.40 11.46 8.06
CA GLU A 327 11.93 10.27 7.35
C GLU A 327 10.39 10.14 7.37
N GLY A 328 9.68 11.22 7.73
CA GLY A 328 8.24 11.28 7.73
C GLY A 328 7.64 11.38 6.33
N TRP A 329 6.36 11.00 6.24
CA TRP A 329 5.57 10.94 5.00
C TRP A 329 5.39 12.26 4.24
N CYS A 330 5.75 13.40 4.84
CA CYS A 330 5.69 14.72 4.22
C CYS A 330 7.01 15.17 3.57
N HIS A 331 8.05 14.34 3.62
CA HIS A 331 9.33 14.56 2.94
C HIS A 331 9.40 13.62 1.71
N PRO A 332 9.90 14.08 0.56
CA PRO A 332 10.20 13.19 -0.56
C PRO A 332 11.46 12.37 -0.26
N HIS A 333 11.40 11.06 -0.48
CA HIS A 333 12.51 10.13 -0.18
C HIS A 333 13.37 9.86 -1.42
N ARG A 334 14.17 8.79 -1.40
CA ARG A 334 14.96 8.34 -2.56
C ARG A 334 14.04 8.16 -3.78
N PHE A 335 14.50 8.60 -4.95
CA PHE A 335 13.73 8.74 -6.20
C PHE A 335 12.52 9.71 -6.13
N GLY A 336 12.34 10.46 -5.04
CA GLY A 336 11.14 11.26 -4.80
C GLY A 336 9.92 10.45 -4.37
N SER A 337 10.11 9.19 -3.94
CA SER A 337 9.01 8.34 -3.45
C SER A 337 8.36 8.92 -2.19
N PHE A 338 7.06 8.64 -2.00
CA PHE A 338 6.39 8.83 -0.71
C PHE A 338 6.92 7.92 0.40
N ALA A 339 7.48 6.75 0.05
CA ALA A 339 8.01 5.78 1.00
C ALA A 339 9.55 5.85 1.09
N PRO A 340 10.13 5.89 2.31
CA PRO A 340 11.57 5.75 2.49
C PRO A 340 12.02 4.29 2.25
N PRO A 341 13.31 4.03 2.00
CA PRO A 341 13.85 2.69 2.04
C PRO A 341 13.64 2.03 3.41
N ARG A 342 13.35 0.73 3.40
CA ARG A 342 13.10 -0.13 4.57
C ARG A 342 14.14 -1.26 4.64
N GLY A 343 14.24 -1.94 5.78
CA GLY A 343 15.19 -3.04 5.97
C GLY A 343 16.63 -2.60 6.24
N LEU A 344 16.89 -1.29 6.32
CA LEU A 344 18.18 -0.70 6.73
C LEU A 344 18.57 -1.05 8.19
N ILE A 345 17.66 -1.70 8.92
CA ILE A 345 17.79 -2.30 10.26
C ILE A 345 16.94 -3.57 10.30
N GLU A 346 17.05 -4.35 11.38
CA GLU A 346 16.20 -5.52 11.66
C GLU A 346 14.73 -5.13 12.00
N ASP A 347 14.00 -4.62 11.01
CA ASP A 347 12.59 -4.19 11.09
C ASP A 347 11.58 -5.23 10.57
N GLY A 348 12.07 -6.35 10.01
CA GLY A 348 11.27 -7.42 9.42
C GLY A 348 10.97 -7.26 7.93
N SER A 349 11.62 -6.33 7.23
CA SER A 349 11.53 -6.20 5.76
C SER A 349 12.07 -7.46 5.07
N GLN A 350 11.19 -8.16 4.36
CA GLN A 350 11.52 -9.35 3.58
C GLN A 350 10.75 -9.34 2.26
N ALA A 351 11.31 -10.00 1.25
CA ALA A 351 10.69 -10.21 -0.06
C ALA A 351 10.78 -11.68 -0.50
N GLN A 352 9.84 -12.10 -1.36
CA GLN A 352 9.86 -13.40 -2.05
C GLN A 352 9.26 -13.23 -3.45
N TRP A 353 9.97 -13.67 -4.49
CA TRP A 353 9.48 -13.60 -5.87
C TRP A 353 8.69 -14.85 -6.27
N PHE A 354 7.81 -14.67 -7.26
CA PHE A 354 7.01 -15.70 -7.91
C PHE A 354 7.05 -15.49 -9.43
N ILE A 355 7.13 -16.57 -10.18
CA ILE A 355 6.97 -16.63 -11.64
C ILE A 355 5.65 -17.33 -11.93
N ASP A 356 4.90 -16.80 -12.91
CA ASP A 356 3.55 -17.21 -13.31
C ASP A 356 2.45 -17.14 -12.24
N GLY A 357 1.22 -17.41 -12.69
CA GLY A 357 0.04 -17.44 -11.86
C GLY A 357 -0.01 -18.57 -10.84
N GLN A 358 0.54 -19.76 -11.12
CA GLN A 358 0.40 -20.93 -10.23
C GLN A 358 0.95 -20.66 -8.82
N ALA A 359 2.24 -20.34 -8.70
CA ALA A 359 2.87 -20.15 -7.40
C ALA A 359 2.36 -18.89 -6.68
N ALA A 360 2.09 -17.81 -7.43
CA ALA A 360 1.55 -16.58 -6.88
C ALA A 360 0.11 -16.74 -6.34
N PHE A 361 -0.78 -17.41 -7.07
CA PHE A 361 -2.17 -17.58 -6.68
C PHE A 361 -2.34 -18.60 -5.53
N GLU A 362 -1.49 -19.63 -5.45
CA GLU A 362 -1.40 -20.52 -4.29
C GLU A 362 -1.01 -19.74 -3.01
N ALA A 363 0.02 -18.89 -3.09
CA ALA A 363 0.45 -18.06 -1.95
C ALA A 363 -0.61 -17.03 -1.54
N ILE A 364 -1.32 -16.43 -2.51
CA ILE A 364 -2.44 -15.51 -2.27
C ILE A 364 -3.62 -16.23 -1.61
N ALA A 365 -4.01 -17.42 -2.10
CA ALA A 365 -5.07 -18.24 -1.51
C ALA A 365 -4.75 -18.59 -0.05
N SER A 366 -3.56 -19.14 0.20
CA SER A 366 -3.05 -19.48 1.52
C SER A 366 -3.02 -18.28 2.48
N SER A 367 -2.75 -17.08 1.96
CA SER A 367 -2.74 -15.85 2.76
C SER A 367 -4.16 -15.37 3.10
N ILE A 368 -5.08 -15.41 2.13
CA ILE A 368 -6.50 -15.08 2.36
C ILE A 368 -7.12 -16.04 3.37
N GLU A 369 -6.86 -17.35 3.25
CA GLU A 369 -7.33 -18.37 4.19
C GLU A 369 -6.89 -18.09 5.63
N ASN A 370 -5.66 -17.57 5.81
CA ASN A 370 -5.12 -17.25 7.13
C ASN A 370 -5.59 -15.92 7.73
N ALA A 371 -6.10 -14.97 6.93
CA ALA A 371 -6.47 -13.61 7.35
C ALA A 371 -7.35 -13.55 8.62
N LYS A 372 -7.10 -12.57 9.50
CA LYS A 372 -7.78 -12.41 10.81
C LYS A 372 -8.55 -11.11 10.96
N SER A 373 -8.18 -10.04 10.24
CA SER A 373 -8.73 -8.69 10.43
C SER A 373 -9.16 -8.01 9.12
N GLU A 374 -8.25 -7.79 8.17
CA GLU A 374 -8.52 -7.00 6.98
C GLU A 374 -7.83 -7.55 5.72
N ILE A 375 -8.56 -7.57 4.60
CA ILE A 375 -8.05 -7.91 3.26
C ILE A 375 -8.30 -6.73 2.32
N TYR A 376 -7.24 -6.15 1.74
CA TYR A 376 -7.32 -5.07 0.75
C TYR A 376 -6.92 -5.59 -0.63
N ILE A 377 -7.71 -5.29 -1.67
CA ILE A 377 -7.45 -5.74 -3.05
C ILE A 377 -7.55 -4.58 -4.03
N THR A 378 -6.56 -4.43 -4.92
CA THR A 378 -6.69 -3.60 -6.14
C THR A 378 -6.46 -4.46 -7.37
N GLY A 379 -7.14 -4.10 -8.45
CA GLY A 379 -6.91 -4.67 -9.77
C GLY A 379 -7.45 -3.77 -10.86
N TRP A 380 -6.83 -3.88 -12.03
CA TRP A 380 -7.35 -3.34 -13.27
C TRP A 380 -8.57 -4.16 -13.73
N TRP A 381 -8.52 -5.47 -13.54
CA TRP A 381 -9.64 -6.40 -13.77
C TRP A 381 -9.64 -7.48 -12.67
N LEU A 382 -10.82 -7.86 -12.19
CA LEU A 382 -10.99 -8.92 -11.18
C LEU A 382 -12.17 -9.81 -11.55
N CYS A 383 -11.96 -11.12 -11.57
CA CYS A 383 -12.99 -12.15 -11.80
C CYS A 383 -13.29 -12.88 -10.49
N PRO A 384 -14.46 -12.66 -9.85
CA PRO A 384 -14.79 -13.32 -8.58
C PRO A 384 -14.83 -14.85 -8.66
N GLU A 385 -15.13 -15.39 -9.84
CA GLU A 385 -15.19 -16.82 -10.11
C GLU A 385 -13.82 -17.44 -10.48
N LEU A 386 -12.72 -16.69 -10.37
CA LEU A 386 -11.37 -17.22 -10.57
C LEU A 386 -11.02 -18.26 -9.49
N TYR A 387 -10.57 -19.45 -9.90
CA TYR A 387 -9.98 -20.45 -9.03
C TYR A 387 -8.50 -20.15 -8.82
N LEU A 388 -8.07 -19.97 -7.57
CA LEU A 388 -6.66 -19.70 -7.26
C LEU A 388 -5.79 -20.96 -7.24
N ARG A 389 -6.36 -22.13 -6.94
CA ARG A 389 -5.69 -23.45 -7.01
C ARG A 389 -6.28 -24.33 -8.10
N ARG A 390 -5.46 -25.14 -8.75
CA ARG A 390 -5.84 -26.08 -9.83
C ARG A 390 -5.28 -27.49 -9.54
N PRO A 391 -5.89 -28.58 -10.03
CA PRO A 391 -7.06 -28.65 -10.93
C PRO A 391 -8.37 -28.13 -10.31
N PHE A 392 -9.15 -27.35 -11.04
CA PHE A 392 -10.23 -26.52 -10.45
C PHE A 392 -11.35 -27.34 -9.79
N HIS A 393 -11.62 -28.55 -10.30
CA HIS A 393 -12.70 -29.43 -9.81
C HIS A 393 -12.46 -29.94 -8.37
N ASN A 394 -11.20 -30.09 -7.94
CA ASN A 394 -10.85 -30.48 -6.57
C ASN A 394 -10.74 -29.29 -5.61
N HIS A 395 -10.71 -28.06 -6.13
CA HIS A 395 -10.39 -26.85 -5.37
C HIS A 395 -11.50 -25.80 -5.42
N GLY A 396 -12.77 -26.22 -5.37
CA GLY A 396 -13.93 -25.33 -5.30
C GLY A 396 -13.89 -24.32 -4.14
N SER A 397 -13.25 -24.67 -3.02
CA SER A 397 -13.00 -23.75 -1.91
C SER A 397 -12.00 -22.64 -2.23
N SER A 398 -11.12 -22.82 -3.22
CA SER A 398 -10.10 -21.83 -3.64
C SER A 398 -10.62 -20.78 -4.62
N ARG A 399 -11.90 -20.83 -4.97
CA ARG A 399 -12.51 -19.82 -5.85
C ARG A 399 -12.62 -18.49 -5.10
N LEU A 400 -12.22 -17.40 -5.74
CA LEU A 400 -11.97 -16.12 -5.07
C LEU A 400 -13.20 -15.60 -4.31
N ASP A 401 -14.41 -15.71 -4.88
CA ASP A 401 -15.65 -15.36 -4.19
C ASP A 401 -15.91 -16.24 -2.96
N ALA A 402 -15.76 -17.55 -3.06
CA ALA A 402 -15.94 -18.50 -1.96
C ALA A 402 -14.91 -18.27 -0.82
N LEU A 403 -13.64 -18.00 -1.15
CA LEU A 403 -12.60 -17.64 -0.18
C LEU A 403 -12.98 -16.36 0.57
N LEU A 404 -13.28 -15.27 -0.16
CA LEU A 404 -13.61 -13.99 0.45
C LEU A 404 -14.91 -14.07 1.26
N GLU A 405 -15.91 -14.85 0.82
CA GLU A 405 -17.13 -15.12 1.59
C GLU A 405 -16.83 -15.87 2.90
N ALA A 406 -16.01 -16.92 2.86
CA ALA A 406 -15.62 -17.70 4.05
C ALA A 406 -14.88 -16.84 5.09
N LYS A 407 -13.99 -15.94 4.63
CA LYS A 407 -13.29 -14.99 5.52
C LYS A 407 -14.19 -13.89 6.04
N ALA A 408 -15.08 -13.35 5.20
CA ALA A 408 -16.04 -12.33 5.59
C ALA A 408 -17.02 -12.83 6.67
N LYS A 409 -17.43 -14.12 6.61
CA LYS A 409 -18.21 -14.82 7.64
C LYS A 409 -17.45 -15.02 8.96
N GLN A 410 -16.11 -15.04 8.93
CA GLN A 410 -15.24 -15.05 10.12
C GLN A 410 -14.99 -13.64 10.68
N GLY A 411 -15.67 -12.61 10.17
CA GLY A 411 -15.56 -11.21 10.63
C GLY A 411 -14.53 -10.36 9.90
N VAL A 412 -13.71 -10.94 9.03
CA VAL A 412 -12.67 -10.23 8.26
C VAL A 412 -13.31 -9.15 7.38
N GLN A 413 -12.79 -7.93 7.43
CA GLN A 413 -13.28 -6.81 6.63
C GLN A 413 -12.56 -6.77 5.28
N ILE A 414 -13.29 -6.75 4.18
CA ILE A 414 -12.73 -6.94 2.84
C ILE A 414 -13.02 -5.71 1.98
N TYR A 415 -11.97 -5.06 1.47
CA TYR A 415 -12.06 -3.79 0.76
C TYR A 415 -11.42 -3.91 -0.62
N ILE A 416 -12.21 -3.68 -1.66
CA ILE A 416 -11.83 -3.94 -3.05
C ILE A 416 -11.97 -2.66 -3.86
N LEU A 417 -10.87 -2.16 -4.42
CA LEU A 417 -10.84 -0.95 -5.24
C LEU A 417 -10.48 -1.30 -6.69
N LEU A 418 -11.52 -1.43 -7.52
CA LEU A 418 -11.39 -1.76 -8.94
C LEU A 418 -11.20 -0.49 -9.79
N TYR A 419 -10.54 -0.65 -10.93
CA TYR A 419 -10.73 0.26 -12.06
C TYR A 419 -12.21 0.27 -12.50
N LYS A 420 -12.72 1.44 -12.91
CA LYS A 420 -13.98 1.58 -13.65
C LYS A 420 -13.62 1.76 -15.13
N GLU A 421 -14.01 0.80 -15.96
CA GLU A 421 -13.86 0.86 -17.40
C GLU A 421 -14.71 1.94 -18.08
N VAL A 422 -14.21 2.46 -19.19
CA VAL A 422 -15.03 3.04 -20.26
C VAL A 422 -15.62 1.86 -21.05
N SER A 423 -16.87 1.49 -20.75
CA SER A 423 -17.49 0.22 -21.19
C SER A 423 -17.78 0.09 -22.69
N ILE A 424 -17.51 1.11 -23.49
CA ILE A 424 -17.52 1.03 -24.97
C ILE A 424 -16.13 0.68 -25.54
N ALA A 425 -15.07 0.80 -24.74
CA ALA A 425 -13.68 0.56 -25.14
C ALA A 425 -13.04 -0.68 -24.49
N LEU A 426 -13.61 -1.21 -23.40
CA LEU A 426 -13.06 -2.37 -22.66
C LEU A 426 -14.18 -3.29 -22.16
N LYS A 427 -14.05 -4.61 -22.39
CA LYS A 427 -15.06 -5.63 -22.05
C LYS A 427 -15.02 -6.14 -20.60
N ILE A 428 -14.02 -5.72 -19.78
CA ILE A 428 -13.72 -6.27 -18.44
C ILE A 428 -14.85 -6.21 -17.39
N ASN A 429 -15.87 -5.39 -17.62
CA ASN A 429 -17.12 -5.35 -16.87
C ASN A 429 -16.97 -5.37 -15.33
N SER A 430 -16.21 -4.44 -14.75
CA SER A 430 -16.05 -4.37 -13.28
C SER A 430 -17.37 -4.07 -12.54
N LEU A 431 -18.45 -3.68 -13.25
CA LEU A 431 -19.80 -3.63 -12.71
C LEU A 431 -20.35 -5.01 -12.37
N TYR A 432 -20.10 -6.03 -13.20
CA TYR A 432 -20.41 -7.43 -12.87
C TYR A 432 -19.65 -7.85 -11.61
N SER A 433 -18.33 -7.67 -11.59
CA SER A 433 -17.49 -8.05 -10.44
C SER A 433 -17.95 -7.37 -9.15
N LYS A 434 -18.26 -6.05 -9.19
CA LYS A 434 -18.84 -5.33 -8.04
C LYS A 434 -20.19 -5.92 -7.60
N LYS A 435 -21.12 -6.21 -8.52
CA LYS A 435 -22.42 -6.80 -8.18
C LYS A 435 -22.27 -8.18 -7.53
N ARG A 436 -21.44 -9.04 -8.11
CA ARG A 436 -21.16 -10.39 -7.61
C ARG A 436 -20.55 -10.34 -6.20
N LEU A 437 -19.48 -9.56 -6.01
CA LEU A 437 -18.78 -9.43 -4.73
C LEU A 437 -19.62 -8.79 -3.62
N LEU A 438 -20.44 -7.78 -3.90
CA LEU A 438 -21.33 -7.20 -2.89
C LEU A 438 -22.42 -8.16 -2.40
N ASN A 439 -22.73 -9.20 -3.18
CA ASN A 439 -23.79 -10.16 -2.84
C ASN A 439 -23.30 -11.34 -1.98
N ILE A 440 -21.99 -11.47 -1.67
CA ILE A 440 -21.48 -12.62 -0.89
C ILE A 440 -21.52 -12.37 0.63
N HIS A 441 -21.18 -11.16 1.10
CA HIS A 441 -21.24 -10.80 2.52
C HIS A 441 -21.19 -9.28 2.76
N GLU A 442 -21.81 -8.79 3.84
CA GLU A 442 -21.84 -7.35 4.19
C GLU A 442 -20.46 -6.75 4.55
N ASN A 443 -19.51 -7.61 4.95
CA ASN A 443 -18.12 -7.22 5.22
C ASN A 443 -17.30 -6.98 3.94
N VAL A 444 -17.85 -7.31 2.75
CA VAL A 444 -17.19 -7.14 1.44
C VAL A 444 -17.63 -5.82 0.81
N ARG A 445 -16.70 -4.90 0.61
CA ARG A 445 -16.96 -3.52 0.21
C ARG A 445 -16.20 -3.17 -1.06
N VAL A 446 -16.94 -2.85 -2.13
CA VAL A 446 -16.34 -2.65 -3.46
C VAL A 446 -16.56 -1.23 -3.99
N LEU A 447 -15.46 -0.55 -4.33
CA LEU A 447 -15.44 0.72 -5.08
C LEU A 447 -14.95 0.50 -6.52
N ARG A 448 -15.40 1.37 -7.43
CA ARG A 448 -14.91 1.44 -8.83
C ARG A 448 -14.51 2.87 -9.17
N SER A 449 -13.30 3.11 -9.66
CA SER A 449 -12.70 4.44 -9.85
C SER A 449 -11.88 4.53 -11.16
N PRO A 450 -11.73 5.68 -11.84
CA PRO A 450 -12.30 7.01 -11.57
C PRO A 450 -13.80 7.07 -11.93
N ASP A 451 -14.44 8.24 -11.89
CA ASP A 451 -15.64 8.47 -12.71
C ASP A 451 -15.30 9.48 -13.81
N HIS A 452 -15.33 9.01 -15.06
CA HIS A 452 -14.80 9.76 -16.20
C HIS A 452 -15.50 11.13 -16.34
N PHE A 453 -16.82 11.17 -16.13
CA PHE A 453 -17.62 12.40 -16.18
C PHE A 453 -17.27 13.42 -15.09
N SER A 454 -16.98 12.99 -13.85
CA SER A 454 -16.71 13.91 -12.73
C SER A 454 -15.23 14.21 -12.52
N ALA A 455 -14.34 13.36 -13.02
CA ALA A 455 -12.88 13.52 -12.94
C ALA A 455 -12.27 14.13 -14.23
N GLY A 456 -12.98 14.08 -15.36
CA GLY A 456 -12.44 14.44 -16.68
C GLY A 456 -11.45 13.42 -17.26
N VAL A 457 -11.27 12.27 -16.58
CA VAL A 457 -10.30 11.23 -16.96
C VAL A 457 -10.97 10.12 -17.73
N TYR A 458 -10.85 10.16 -19.06
CA TYR A 458 -11.44 9.17 -19.98
C TYR A 458 -10.41 8.17 -20.54
N LEU A 459 -9.12 8.49 -20.51
CA LEU A 459 -8.06 7.70 -21.18
C LEU A 459 -7.18 6.87 -20.22
N TRP A 460 -7.14 7.24 -18.94
CA TRP A 460 -6.23 6.65 -17.95
C TRP A 460 -6.94 5.63 -17.05
N SER A 461 -6.16 4.65 -16.57
CA SER A 461 -6.65 3.56 -15.72
C SER A 461 -6.02 3.51 -14.33
N HIS A 462 -6.62 2.69 -13.46
CA HIS A 462 -5.97 2.21 -12.25
C HIS A 462 -5.40 0.84 -12.57
N HIS A 463 -4.07 0.76 -12.69
CA HIS A 463 -3.40 -0.42 -13.26
C HIS A 463 -2.66 -1.24 -12.20
N GLU A 464 -2.54 -0.76 -10.96
CA GLU A 464 -1.95 -1.50 -9.85
C GLU A 464 -2.72 -2.78 -9.47
N LYS A 465 -2.00 -3.90 -9.37
CA LYS A 465 -2.52 -5.19 -8.88
C LYS A 465 -1.93 -5.47 -7.51
N LEU A 466 -2.79 -5.58 -6.49
CA LEU A 466 -2.39 -5.72 -5.08
C LEU A 466 -3.33 -6.65 -4.32
N VAL A 467 -2.76 -7.47 -3.43
CA VAL A 467 -3.50 -8.17 -2.37
C VAL A 467 -2.75 -7.97 -1.06
N ILE A 468 -3.40 -7.40 -0.04
CA ILE A 468 -2.79 -7.11 1.27
C ILE A 468 -3.61 -7.82 2.34
N VAL A 469 -2.95 -8.55 3.23
CA VAL A 469 -3.59 -9.27 4.34
C VAL A 469 -3.00 -8.82 5.68
N ASP A 470 -3.88 -8.34 6.57
CA ASP A 470 -3.62 -7.95 7.97
C ASP A 470 -2.43 -6.98 8.19
N TYR A 471 -1.97 -6.31 7.14
CA TYR A 471 -0.74 -5.49 7.11
C TYR A 471 0.54 -6.26 7.50
N GLN A 472 0.51 -7.57 7.28
CA GLN A 472 1.62 -8.50 7.53
C GLN A 472 2.28 -8.95 6.21
N ILE A 473 1.47 -9.22 5.18
CA ILE A 473 1.91 -9.61 3.84
C ILE A 473 1.18 -8.80 2.76
N CYS A 474 1.93 -8.41 1.72
CA CYS A 474 1.42 -7.74 0.53
C CYS A 474 1.97 -8.39 -0.74
N PHE A 475 1.08 -8.78 -1.66
CA PHE A 475 1.39 -9.23 -3.01
C PHE A 475 1.34 -8.05 -3.98
N ILE A 476 2.34 -7.95 -4.86
CA ILE A 476 2.55 -6.86 -5.81
C ILE A 476 3.27 -7.37 -7.08
N GLY A 477 2.82 -6.98 -8.27
CA GLY A 477 3.41 -7.41 -9.55
C GLY A 477 2.50 -7.17 -10.74
N GLY A 478 2.68 -7.96 -11.82
CA GLY A 478 1.87 -7.85 -13.05
C GLY A 478 0.54 -8.62 -13.03
N LEU A 479 0.42 -9.70 -12.25
CA LEU A 479 -0.80 -10.52 -12.19
C LEU A 479 -2.01 -9.79 -11.56
N ASP A 480 -3.08 -9.62 -12.34
CA ASP A 480 -4.44 -9.31 -11.86
C ASP A 480 -5.15 -10.60 -11.40
N LEU A 481 -6.04 -10.51 -10.40
CA LEU A 481 -6.92 -11.62 -9.99
C LEU A 481 -8.09 -11.82 -10.98
N CYS A 482 -7.78 -12.11 -12.24
CA CYS A 482 -8.74 -12.29 -13.32
C CYS A 482 -8.39 -13.45 -14.26
N PHE A 483 -9.29 -13.74 -15.20
CA PHE A 483 -9.15 -14.87 -16.11
C PHE A 483 -7.93 -14.76 -17.04
N GLY A 484 -7.38 -15.92 -17.38
CA GLY A 484 -6.20 -16.08 -18.26
C GLY A 484 -4.85 -15.84 -17.59
N ARG A 485 -4.80 -15.48 -16.30
CA ARG A 485 -3.56 -15.18 -15.55
C ARG A 485 -2.99 -16.38 -14.79
N TYR A 486 -3.78 -17.44 -14.60
CA TYR A 486 -3.22 -18.70 -14.10
C TYR A 486 -2.37 -19.33 -15.21
N ASP A 487 -1.11 -19.59 -14.94
CA ASP A 487 -0.25 -20.38 -15.84
C ASP A 487 0.85 -21.11 -15.04
N THR A 488 1.56 -21.96 -15.78
CA THR A 488 2.64 -22.83 -15.32
C THR A 488 3.88 -22.63 -16.20
N ASN A 489 5.08 -22.87 -15.68
CA ASN A 489 6.35 -22.93 -16.42
C ASN A 489 6.33 -23.77 -17.73
N GLU A 490 5.42 -24.73 -17.86
CA GLU A 490 5.17 -25.51 -19.08
C GLU A 490 4.41 -24.75 -20.19
N HIS A 491 3.86 -23.56 -19.90
CA HIS A 491 3.12 -22.67 -20.80
C HIS A 491 2.15 -23.39 -21.75
N LYS A 492 1.35 -24.33 -21.23
CA LYS A 492 0.51 -25.22 -22.04
C LYS A 492 -0.54 -24.45 -22.85
N VAL A 493 -0.59 -24.75 -24.15
CA VAL A 493 -1.46 -24.08 -25.13
C VAL A 493 -2.86 -24.72 -25.27
N GLY A 494 -3.12 -25.86 -24.65
CA GLY A 494 -4.38 -26.61 -24.76
C GLY A 494 -4.77 -27.36 -23.48
N ASP A 495 -6.07 -27.55 -23.28
CA ASP A 495 -6.68 -28.13 -22.07
C ASP A 495 -8.06 -28.72 -22.43
N TYR A 496 -8.05 -29.91 -23.05
CA TYR A 496 -9.26 -30.60 -23.51
C TYR A 496 -9.20 -32.10 -23.15
N PRO A 497 -10.22 -32.64 -22.44
CA PRO A 497 -11.33 -31.93 -21.80
C PRO A 497 -10.85 -30.93 -20.72
N PRO A 498 -11.66 -29.92 -20.35
CA PRO A 498 -11.28 -28.87 -19.38
C PRO A 498 -10.86 -29.45 -18.03
N PHE A 499 -9.60 -29.24 -17.65
CA PHE A 499 -9.02 -29.78 -16.41
C PHE A 499 -8.26 -28.72 -15.60
N ILE A 500 -7.50 -27.85 -16.27
CA ILE A 500 -6.75 -26.76 -15.63
C ILE A 500 -7.48 -25.41 -15.73
N TRP A 501 -7.94 -24.99 -16.90
CA TRP A 501 -8.55 -23.67 -17.12
C TRP A 501 -10.07 -23.79 -17.39
N PRO A 502 -10.95 -23.50 -16.41
CA PRO A 502 -12.39 -23.63 -16.61
C PRO A 502 -12.99 -22.45 -17.40
N GLY A 503 -13.83 -22.75 -18.40
CA GLY A 503 -14.67 -21.76 -19.07
C GLY A 503 -13.88 -20.58 -19.64
N LYS A 504 -14.26 -19.37 -19.22
CA LYS A 504 -13.63 -18.10 -19.63
C LYS A 504 -12.14 -17.97 -19.27
N ASP A 505 -11.63 -18.83 -18.39
CA ASP A 505 -10.21 -18.87 -18.03
C ASP A 505 -9.34 -19.53 -19.11
N TYR A 506 -9.94 -20.29 -20.03
CA TYR A 506 -9.30 -20.74 -21.27
C TYR A 506 -9.26 -19.57 -22.26
N TYR A 507 -8.27 -18.71 -22.07
CA TYR A 507 -8.25 -17.33 -22.58
C TYR A 507 -7.30 -17.16 -23.77
N ASN A 508 -7.77 -16.55 -24.85
CA ASN A 508 -6.95 -16.04 -25.94
C ASN A 508 -7.57 -14.74 -26.50
N PRO A 509 -7.18 -13.55 -25.99
CA PRO A 509 -7.83 -12.28 -26.31
C PRO A 509 -7.64 -11.87 -27.76
N ARG A 510 -6.67 -12.45 -28.46
CA ARG A 510 -6.41 -12.20 -29.89
C ARG A 510 -7.52 -12.76 -30.77
N GLU A 511 -8.03 -13.93 -30.41
CA GLU A 511 -9.15 -14.60 -31.09
C GLU A 511 -10.50 -14.08 -30.53
N SER A 512 -10.71 -14.12 -29.20
CA SER A 512 -11.94 -13.66 -28.55
C SER A 512 -11.73 -13.10 -27.14
N GLU A 513 -12.34 -11.97 -26.84
CA GLU A 513 -12.52 -11.46 -25.48
C GLU A 513 -13.90 -11.82 -24.93
N PRO A 514 -14.03 -12.18 -23.63
CA PRO A 514 -15.31 -12.46 -22.99
C PRO A 514 -16.38 -11.39 -23.22
N ASN A 515 -17.49 -11.77 -23.85
CA ASN A 515 -18.56 -10.87 -24.27
C ASN A 515 -19.83 -10.98 -23.39
N SER A 516 -20.07 -12.15 -22.79
CA SER A 516 -21.13 -12.37 -21.78
C SER A 516 -20.52 -12.69 -20.42
N TRP A 517 -21.28 -12.46 -19.35
CA TRP A 517 -20.91 -12.72 -17.96
C TRP A 517 -21.99 -13.52 -17.21
N GLU A 518 -22.92 -14.14 -17.94
CA GLU A 518 -24.05 -14.89 -17.38
C GLU A 518 -23.64 -16.29 -16.92
N ASP A 519 -22.70 -16.91 -17.64
CA ASP A 519 -22.03 -18.16 -17.28
C ASP A 519 -20.51 -17.99 -17.50
N THR A 520 -19.73 -18.17 -16.43
CA THR A 520 -18.26 -18.10 -16.42
C THR A 520 -17.57 -19.44 -16.64
N MET A 521 -18.30 -20.55 -16.48
CA MET A 521 -17.82 -21.92 -16.71
C MET A 521 -17.99 -22.35 -18.17
N LYS A 522 -18.83 -21.66 -18.94
CA LYS A 522 -18.89 -21.77 -20.41
C LYS A 522 -17.65 -21.18 -21.08
N ASP A 523 -17.08 -21.94 -22.02
CA ASP A 523 -15.97 -21.51 -22.87
C ASP A 523 -16.36 -20.38 -23.84
N GLU A 524 -15.41 -19.48 -24.11
CA GLU A 524 -15.50 -18.48 -25.20
C GLU A 524 -14.88 -19.00 -26.52
N LEU A 525 -14.17 -20.13 -26.48
CA LEU A 525 -13.35 -20.66 -27.58
C LEU A 525 -13.53 -22.18 -27.72
N GLU A 526 -13.57 -22.68 -28.96
CA GLU A 526 -13.60 -24.12 -29.26
C GLU A 526 -12.23 -24.75 -28.96
N ARG A 527 -12.08 -25.42 -27.82
CA ARG A 527 -10.78 -25.93 -27.30
C ARG A 527 -10.03 -26.87 -28.25
N GLU A 528 -10.75 -27.68 -29.04
CA GLU A 528 -10.16 -28.60 -30.03
C GLU A 528 -9.53 -27.87 -31.23
N LYS A 529 -9.77 -26.56 -31.38
CA LYS A 529 -9.52 -25.77 -32.59
C LYS A 529 -8.72 -24.48 -32.32
N TYR A 530 -8.89 -23.88 -31.14
CA TYR A 530 -8.19 -22.67 -30.71
C TYR A 530 -7.32 -22.96 -29.48
N PRO A 531 -6.01 -22.72 -29.54
CA PRO A 531 -5.18 -22.75 -28.34
C PRO A 531 -5.49 -21.54 -27.45
N ARG A 532 -5.35 -21.72 -26.13
CA ARG A 532 -5.21 -20.58 -25.21
C ARG A 532 -3.90 -19.84 -25.49
N MET A 533 -3.79 -18.59 -25.06
CA MET A 533 -2.53 -17.85 -25.07
C MET A 533 -1.88 -17.97 -23.68
N PRO A 534 -0.68 -18.56 -23.56
CA PRO A 534 0.06 -18.61 -22.30
C PRO A 534 0.42 -17.23 -21.77
N TRP A 535 0.63 -17.13 -20.46
CA TRP A 535 0.72 -15.88 -19.72
C TRP A 535 1.91 -15.90 -18.75
N HIS A 536 3.05 -15.41 -19.22
CA HIS A 536 4.28 -15.28 -18.43
C HIS A 536 4.26 -13.96 -17.65
N ASP A 537 4.44 -14.01 -16.35
CA ASP A 537 4.38 -12.83 -15.47
C ASP A 537 5.24 -13.00 -14.22
N VAL A 538 5.56 -11.90 -13.54
CA VAL A 538 6.36 -11.89 -12.31
C VAL A 538 5.62 -11.14 -11.20
N HIS A 539 5.61 -11.75 -10.02
CA HIS A 539 4.97 -11.22 -8.82
C HIS A 539 5.92 -11.30 -7.61
N CYS A 540 5.60 -10.55 -6.57
CA CYS A 540 6.40 -10.52 -5.34
C CYS A 540 5.48 -10.44 -4.11
N ALA A 541 5.85 -11.13 -3.04
CA ALA A 541 5.30 -10.93 -1.70
C ALA A 541 6.29 -10.13 -0.84
N LEU A 542 5.76 -9.19 -0.07
CA LEU A 542 6.50 -8.31 0.84
C LEU A 542 5.97 -8.46 2.26
N TRP A 543 6.88 -8.53 3.24
CA TRP A 543 6.56 -8.52 4.67
C TRP A 543 7.18 -7.31 5.37
N GLY A 544 6.71 -7.03 6.59
CA GLY A 544 7.25 -5.95 7.41
C GLY A 544 6.89 -4.56 6.88
N PRO A 545 7.71 -3.53 7.12
CA PRO A 545 7.42 -2.14 6.75
C PRO A 545 6.99 -1.92 5.27
N PRO A 546 7.61 -2.53 4.24
CA PRO A 546 7.17 -2.38 2.85
C PRO A 546 5.69 -2.75 2.63
N CYS A 547 5.18 -3.80 3.28
CA CYS A 547 3.76 -4.16 3.22
C CYS A 547 2.85 -3.04 3.74
N ARG A 548 3.27 -2.32 4.80
CA ARG A 548 2.50 -1.22 5.40
C ARG A 548 2.59 0.07 4.58
N ASP A 549 3.68 0.26 3.85
CA ASP A 549 3.83 1.35 2.89
C ASP A 549 2.87 1.16 1.70
N VAL A 550 2.71 -0.07 1.19
CA VAL A 550 1.69 -0.39 0.18
C VAL A 550 0.27 -0.28 0.77
N ALA A 551 0.04 -0.70 2.01
CA ALA A 551 -1.25 -0.51 2.69
C ALA A 551 -1.61 0.97 2.85
N ARG A 552 -0.62 1.84 3.12
CA ARG A 552 -0.81 3.31 3.13
C ARG A 552 -1.32 3.84 1.78
N HIS A 553 -0.73 3.37 0.68
CA HIS A 553 -1.18 3.72 -0.68
C HIS A 553 -2.62 3.30 -0.93
N PHE A 554 -3.01 2.07 -0.53
CA PHE A 554 -4.40 1.64 -0.61
C PHE A 554 -5.35 2.55 0.18
N VAL A 555 -5.03 2.82 1.47
CA VAL A 555 -5.85 3.67 2.34
C VAL A 555 -5.98 5.09 1.81
N GLN A 556 -4.92 5.65 1.19
CA GLN A 556 -4.99 6.93 0.47
C GLN A 556 -5.95 6.86 -0.72
N ARG A 557 -5.78 5.89 -1.62
CA ARG A 557 -6.61 5.76 -2.84
C ARG A 557 -8.07 5.43 -2.54
N TRP A 558 -8.35 4.55 -1.58
CA TRP A 558 -9.72 4.25 -1.11
C TRP A 558 -10.42 5.53 -0.64
N ASN A 559 -9.77 6.31 0.23
CA ASN A 559 -10.33 7.54 0.78
C ASN A 559 -10.48 8.67 -0.25
N HIS A 560 -9.67 8.69 -1.32
CA HIS A 560 -9.87 9.58 -2.47
C HIS A 560 -11.07 9.12 -3.31
N ALA A 561 -11.11 7.84 -3.71
CA ALA A 561 -12.20 7.26 -4.49
C ALA A 561 -13.57 7.40 -3.79
N LYS A 562 -13.65 7.07 -2.49
CA LYS A 562 -14.85 7.21 -1.65
C LYS A 562 -15.46 8.61 -1.71
N ARG A 563 -14.64 9.66 -1.59
CA ARG A 563 -15.10 11.05 -1.60
C ARG A 563 -15.62 11.49 -2.97
N ASN A 564 -14.98 11.04 -4.04
CA ASN A 564 -15.36 11.41 -5.40
C ASN A 564 -16.60 10.65 -5.89
N LYS A 565 -16.80 9.41 -5.43
CA LYS A 565 -17.86 8.49 -5.91
C LYS A 565 -19.10 8.46 -5.05
N ALA A 566 -18.90 8.40 -3.75
CA ALA A 566 -19.90 7.95 -2.81
C ALA A 566 -19.82 8.75 -1.49
N PRO A 567 -19.73 10.10 -1.53
CA PRO A 567 -19.42 10.91 -0.35
C PRO A 567 -20.40 10.64 0.81
N ASN A 568 -21.69 10.48 0.49
CA ASN A 568 -22.78 10.30 1.47
C ASN A 568 -23.11 8.82 1.77
N GLU A 569 -22.50 7.86 1.06
CA GLU A 569 -22.73 6.43 1.31
C GLU A 569 -22.07 6.02 2.64
N GLN A 570 -22.84 5.45 3.56
CA GLN A 570 -22.37 5.11 4.93
C GLN A 570 -21.92 3.65 5.09
N THR A 571 -22.35 2.76 4.20
CA THR A 571 -21.95 1.34 4.12
C THR A 571 -20.47 1.16 3.77
N LEU A 572 -19.93 2.13 3.02
CA LEU A 572 -18.51 2.25 2.72
C LEU A 572 -17.88 3.23 3.75
N PRO A 573 -16.94 2.80 4.61
CA PRO A 573 -16.29 3.70 5.56
C PRO A 573 -15.16 4.50 4.90
N LEU A 574 -14.69 5.53 5.61
CA LEU A 574 -13.33 6.06 5.43
C LEU A 574 -12.37 5.20 6.26
N LEU A 575 -11.19 4.90 5.72
CA LEU A 575 -10.17 4.07 6.37
C LEU A 575 -9.16 4.95 7.13
N MET A 576 -8.64 4.45 8.25
CA MET A 576 -7.56 5.10 9.01
C MET A 576 -6.22 4.40 8.76
N PRO A 577 -5.13 5.12 8.46
CA PRO A 577 -3.81 4.51 8.42
C PRO A 577 -3.42 3.99 9.82
N HIS A 578 -3.09 2.71 9.94
CA HIS A 578 -2.59 2.16 11.19
C HIS A 578 -1.21 2.77 11.54
N HIS A 579 -0.80 2.68 12.81
CA HIS A 579 0.43 3.26 13.35
C HIS A 579 1.69 2.81 12.59
N HIS A 580 1.72 1.54 12.21
CA HIS A 580 2.69 0.94 11.29
C HIS A 580 2.81 1.69 9.94
N MET A 581 1.73 2.31 9.47
CA MET A 581 1.67 3.10 8.23
C MET A 581 1.97 4.59 8.43
N VAL A 582 2.14 5.08 9.67
CA VAL A 582 2.35 6.52 9.98
C VAL A 582 3.61 6.84 10.79
N ILE A 583 4.22 5.86 11.45
CA ILE A 583 5.45 6.00 12.24
C ILE A 583 6.57 5.21 11.53
N PRO A 584 7.73 5.81 11.22
CA PRO A 584 8.92 5.06 10.81
C PRO A 584 9.30 4.03 11.90
N HIS A 585 9.39 2.75 11.56
CA HIS A 585 9.27 1.66 12.53
C HIS A 585 10.32 1.66 13.67
N TYR A 586 11.53 2.15 13.43
CA TYR A 586 12.55 2.31 14.47
C TYR A 586 12.16 3.36 15.53
N MET A 587 11.38 4.41 15.17
CA MET A 587 10.81 5.36 16.14
C MET A 587 9.73 4.71 17.04
N GLY A 588 9.18 3.57 16.63
CA GLY A 588 8.29 2.75 17.46
C GLY A 588 9.03 1.84 18.45
N ARG A 589 10.33 1.56 18.23
CA ARG A 589 11.17 0.73 19.10
C ARG A 589 12.06 1.57 20.02
N SER A 590 11.51 2.63 20.62
CA SER A 590 12.13 3.30 21.76
C SER A 590 12.08 2.39 23.01
N ARG A 591 12.94 1.36 23.06
CA ARG A 591 13.45 0.88 24.33
C ARG A 591 14.25 2.03 24.92
N GLU A 592 13.70 2.69 25.94
CA GLU A 592 14.45 3.60 26.80
C GLU A 592 15.62 2.80 27.38
N ARG A 593 16.83 2.97 26.81
CA ARG A 593 18.07 2.54 27.47
C ARG A 593 18.30 3.52 28.61
N GLU A 594 17.65 3.27 29.74
CA GLU A 594 18.09 3.84 31.01
C GLU A 594 19.53 3.41 31.21
N ILE A 595 20.46 4.36 31.09
CA ILE A 595 21.85 4.15 31.47
C ILE A 595 21.86 4.27 32.99
N GLU A 596 21.66 3.14 33.66
CA GLU A 596 21.89 3.02 35.09
C GLU A 596 23.36 3.31 35.38
N ASN A 597 23.65 4.53 35.83
CA ASN A 597 24.93 4.92 36.39
C ASN A 597 25.10 4.28 37.79
N GLU A 598 25.28 2.96 37.82
CA GLU A 598 25.78 2.27 39.01
C GLU A 598 27.26 2.60 39.24
N ASN A 599 27.65 2.69 40.52
CA ASN A 599 28.91 3.29 40.92
C ASN A 599 30.10 2.31 40.83
N SER A 600 31.14 2.68 40.08
CA SER A 600 32.51 2.18 40.31
C SER A 600 33.46 3.36 40.58
N GLY A 601 33.47 3.83 41.83
CA GLY A 601 34.27 5.00 42.22
C GLY A 601 35.76 4.71 42.35
N LYS A 602 36.59 5.70 41.98
CA LYS A 602 37.92 5.96 42.55
C LYS A 602 38.19 7.47 42.51
N ALA A 603 39.00 7.93 43.45
CA ALA A 603 39.24 9.36 43.71
C ALA A 603 40.44 9.92 42.92
N ASP A 604 40.85 11.14 43.30
CA ASP A 604 41.88 12.02 42.71
C ASP A 604 41.36 12.84 41.49
N GLY A 605 41.50 14.18 41.43
CA GLY A 605 41.96 15.15 42.44
C GLY A 605 42.27 16.54 41.83
N LEU A 606 42.31 17.58 42.68
CA LEU A 606 42.79 18.97 42.44
C LEU A 606 41.87 20.03 41.78
N ASP A 607 41.65 21.10 42.55
CA ASP A 607 41.78 22.55 42.24
C ASP A 607 40.91 23.30 41.20
N ALA A 608 39.76 23.77 41.68
CA ALA A 608 39.44 25.18 41.98
C ALA A 608 39.81 26.37 41.03
N SER A 609 38.85 27.31 40.93
CA SER A 609 38.91 28.70 40.41
C SER A 609 39.03 28.82 38.86
N ASN A 610 38.41 29.80 38.17
CA ASN A 610 38.13 31.20 38.56
C ASN A 610 36.79 31.76 38.00
N VAL A 611 36.55 33.06 38.19
CA VAL A 611 35.24 33.74 37.99
C VAL A 611 35.28 34.86 36.92
N ASP A 612 34.15 35.06 36.25
CA ASP A 612 33.57 36.35 35.76
C ASP A 612 33.60 36.80 34.27
N ASN A 613 32.55 37.58 33.95
CA ASN A 613 32.34 38.61 32.89
C ASN A 613 32.09 38.29 31.38
N LYS A 614 30.78 38.32 31.05
CA LYS A 614 30.08 39.28 30.13
C LYS A 614 30.22 39.28 28.58
N LEU A 615 29.00 39.24 27.99
CA LEU A 615 28.44 40.01 26.85
C LEU A 615 28.65 39.59 25.37
N ASN A 616 27.49 39.52 24.68
CA ASN A 616 27.19 39.88 23.28
C ASN A 616 28.03 39.33 22.11
N GLY A 617 27.39 38.56 21.21
CA GLY A 617 27.89 38.34 19.85
C GLY A 617 26.97 37.48 18.96
N LEU A 618 26.56 38.02 17.80
CA LEU A 618 26.03 37.25 16.65
C LEU A 618 27.17 36.33 16.13
N ARG A 619 26.95 35.20 15.44
CA ARG A 619 26.12 35.03 14.23
C ARG A 619 26.03 33.54 13.82
N MET A 620 25.13 33.23 12.88
CA MET A 620 25.09 32.00 12.06
C MET A 620 26.46 31.56 11.51
N ASN A 621 26.60 30.26 11.24
CA ASN A 621 27.35 29.80 10.06
C ASN A 621 26.64 28.60 9.39
N GLN A 622 26.74 28.53 8.07
CA GLN A 622 26.21 27.47 7.23
C GLN A 622 27.33 26.47 6.90
N TYR A 623 26.99 25.21 6.63
CA TYR A 623 27.84 24.33 5.83
C TYR A 623 27.08 23.90 4.58
N GLN A 624 27.70 24.15 3.43
CA GLN A 624 27.11 24.00 2.10
C GLN A 624 28.03 23.10 1.28
N TYR A 625 27.51 21.97 0.80
CA TYR A 625 28.22 21.07 -0.10
C TYR A 625 28.21 21.62 -1.53
N HIS A 626 29.32 21.41 -2.24
CA HIS A 626 29.44 21.62 -3.69
C HIS A 626 30.36 20.56 -4.30
N LEU A 627 30.02 20.16 -5.53
CA LEU A 627 30.87 19.42 -6.48
C LEU A 627 31.93 20.40 -7.07
N ASP A 628 33.02 20.02 -7.75
CA ASP A 628 33.32 18.76 -8.46
C ASP A 628 34.87 18.50 -8.55
N GLN A 629 35.29 17.44 -9.28
CA GLN A 629 36.72 17.06 -9.53
C GLN A 629 37.39 17.88 -10.69
N PRO A 630 38.55 17.52 -11.31
CA PRO A 630 39.65 16.58 -10.97
C PRO A 630 41.11 17.12 -11.23
N SER A 631 42.16 16.37 -10.83
CA SER A 631 43.46 16.20 -11.57
C SER A 631 44.43 15.21 -10.88
N LYS A 632 45.62 14.94 -11.49
CA LYS A 632 46.48 13.75 -11.26
C LYS A 632 47.84 14.06 -10.62
N VAL A 633 48.45 13.06 -9.94
CA VAL A 633 49.82 12.48 -10.16
C VAL A 633 50.48 11.96 -8.87
N GLY A 634 50.98 10.70 -8.90
CA GLY A 634 51.98 10.16 -7.97
C GLY A 634 51.44 9.64 -6.63
N GLN A 635 52.04 8.64 -5.96
CA GLN A 635 53.11 7.71 -6.37
C GLN A 635 52.92 6.37 -5.63
N SER A 636 53.61 5.30 -6.06
CA SER A 636 53.50 3.97 -5.46
C SER A 636 54.24 3.84 -4.13
N LEU A 637 53.74 3.00 -3.22
CA LEU A 637 54.59 2.17 -2.37
C LEU A 637 53.86 0.89 -1.93
N SER A 638 54.54 -0.25 -2.05
CA SER A 638 54.04 -1.57 -1.71
C SER A 638 54.55 -2.03 -0.35
N PHE A 639 53.70 -2.63 0.48
CA PHE A 639 54.15 -3.49 1.57
C PHE A 639 53.30 -4.76 1.67
N SER A 640 53.99 -5.90 1.58
CA SER A 640 53.48 -7.24 1.86
C SER A 640 53.99 -7.70 3.23
N PHE A 641 53.20 -8.48 3.97
CA PHE A 641 53.73 -9.33 5.04
C PHE A 641 53.14 -10.75 4.97
N GLN A 642 53.74 -11.68 5.72
CA GLN A 642 53.94 -13.06 5.26
C GLN A 642 53.00 -14.11 5.86
N LYS A 643 52.98 -15.25 5.16
CA LYS A 643 52.44 -16.55 5.60
C LYS A 643 52.86 -16.94 7.02
N SER A 644 52.00 -17.74 7.66
CA SER A 644 52.43 -18.95 8.39
C SER A 644 51.86 -20.19 7.69
N THR A 645 52.42 -21.38 7.90
CA THR A 645 52.08 -22.65 7.21
C THR A 645 52.59 -23.84 8.04
N ILE A 646 52.20 -25.09 7.70
CA ILE A 646 52.64 -26.40 8.25
C ILE A 646 51.87 -26.84 9.52
N GLU A 647 51.30 -28.06 9.65
CA GLU A 647 50.73 -29.08 8.72
C GLU A 647 49.91 -30.15 9.57
N PRO A 648 49.38 -31.30 9.05
CA PRO A 648 48.19 -31.96 9.64
C PRO A 648 48.45 -33.26 10.42
N VAL A 649 47.38 -33.80 11.04
CA VAL A 649 47.27 -35.20 11.49
C VAL A 649 45.86 -35.77 11.21
N ILE A 650 45.80 -36.97 10.65
CA ILE A 650 44.65 -37.91 10.56
C ILE A 650 45.25 -39.32 10.33
N PRO A 651 44.49 -40.44 10.48
CA PRO A 651 43.31 -40.69 11.30
C PRO A 651 43.59 -41.83 12.33
N ASP A 652 42.57 -42.39 12.97
CA ASP A 652 42.58 -43.83 13.27
C ASP A 652 41.16 -44.45 13.29
N MET A 653 41.05 -45.75 13.07
CA MET A 653 39.80 -46.52 12.93
C MET A 653 39.72 -47.68 13.93
N GLN A 654 38.50 -48.08 14.32
CA GLN A 654 38.04 -49.47 14.63
C GLN A 654 36.64 -49.45 15.30
N MET A 655 35.80 -50.49 15.27
CA MET A 655 35.58 -51.59 14.30
C MET A 655 34.27 -52.32 14.68
N LYS A 656 33.46 -52.72 13.68
CA LYS A 656 32.35 -53.72 13.79
C LYS A 656 31.20 -53.34 14.76
N GLY A 657 29.99 -53.86 14.63
CA GLY A 657 29.44 -54.77 13.62
C GLY A 657 28.79 -56.00 14.25
N PHE A 658 27.46 -56.09 14.17
CA PHE A 658 26.64 -57.28 14.45
C PHE A 658 25.47 -57.31 13.46
N VAL A 659 24.84 -58.48 13.31
CA VAL A 659 23.90 -58.82 12.23
C VAL A 659 22.76 -59.68 12.81
N ASP A 660 21.70 -59.88 12.03
CA ASP A 660 20.63 -60.88 12.20
C ASP A 660 19.62 -60.58 13.35
N ASP A 661 18.31 -60.91 13.28
CA ASP A 661 17.56 -61.60 12.21
C ASP A 661 16.02 -61.40 12.26
N LEU A 662 15.36 -61.81 11.16
CA LEU A 662 14.00 -62.42 11.03
C LEU A 662 12.66 -61.70 11.35
N ASP A 663 11.64 -62.19 10.60
CA ASP A 663 10.17 -62.22 10.80
C ASP A 663 9.33 -60.92 10.79
N SER A 664 8.14 -60.85 10.16
CA SER A 664 7.41 -61.81 9.29
C SER A 664 6.41 -61.08 8.34
N MET A 665 5.42 -61.79 7.77
CA MET A 665 4.76 -61.43 6.47
C MET A 665 3.28 -60.99 6.54
N ASP A 666 2.91 -60.19 5.52
CA ASP A 666 1.71 -60.31 4.66
C ASP A 666 0.32 -59.67 4.91
N LEU A 667 -0.30 -59.36 3.76
CA LEU A 667 -1.73 -59.28 3.39
C LEU A 667 -2.73 -58.21 3.91
N GLN A 668 -3.06 -57.29 3.00
CA GLN A 668 -4.41 -56.92 2.48
C GLN A 668 -5.68 -57.16 3.33
N SER A 669 -6.53 -56.12 3.49
CA SER A 669 -7.95 -56.13 3.04
C SER A 669 -8.67 -54.76 3.21
N GLU A 670 -9.91 -54.69 2.71
CA GLU A 670 -10.66 -53.49 2.32
C GLU A 670 -11.35 -52.65 3.44
N MET A 671 -11.56 -51.38 3.11
CA MET A 671 -12.68 -50.47 3.43
C MET A 671 -13.67 -50.80 4.58
N THR A 672 -13.90 -49.81 5.45
CA THR A 672 -15.27 -49.45 5.90
C THR A 672 -15.33 -47.98 6.35
N LEU A 673 -16.53 -47.43 6.54
CA LEU A 673 -16.81 -45.99 6.74
C LEU A 673 -17.24 -45.65 8.20
N ASP A 674 -17.28 -44.34 8.46
CA ASP A 674 -17.98 -43.64 9.54
C ASP A 674 -17.58 -43.86 11.02
N ALA A 675 -16.82 -42.90 11.55
CA ALA A 675 -17.02 -42.37 12.90
C ALA A 675 -16.58 -40.90 12.97
N VAL A 676 -17.51 -39.97 13.21
CA VAL A 676 -17.19 -38.55 13.45
C VAL A 676 -16.78 -38.37 14.91
N ALA A 677 -15.55 -37.93 15.15
CA ALA A 677 -15.07 -37.49 16.46
C ALA A 677 -14.44 -36.09 16.33
N GLN A 678 -14.95 -35.13 17.10
CA GLN A 678 -14.33 -33.81 17.23
C GLN A 678 -13.18 -33.89 18.23
N SER A 679 -12.04 -33.29 17.91
CA SER A 679 -10.93 -33.07 18.84
C SER A 679 -10.37 -31.67 18.65
N ASP A 680 -10.48 -30.82 19.67
CA ASP A 680 -9.84 -29.50 19.68
C ASP A 680 -8.32 -29.65 19.68
N MET A 681 -7.67 -29.38 18.54
CA MET A 681 -6.23 -29.16 18.50
C MET A 681 -5.93 -27.68 18.76
N GLN A 682 -5.15 -27.42 19.81
CA GLN A 682 -4.45 -26.15 19.96
C GLN A 682 -3.45 -26.03 18.80
N ILE A 683 -3.59 -24.98 17.99
CA ILE A 683 -2.67 -24.64 16.91
C ILE A 683 -1.56 -23.77 17.51
N SER A 684 -0.30 -24.21 17.40
CA SER A 684 0.86 -23.41 17.77
C SER A 684 1.37 -22.57 16.59
N ASP A 685 2.21 -21.57 16.87
CA ASP A 685 2.75 -20.64 15.86
C ASP A 685 3.82 -21.27 14.93
N ASP A 686 4.20 -22.53 15.17
CA ASP A 686 5.35 -23.23 14.55
C ASP A 686 5.09 -23.71 13.10
N TRP A 687 3.90 -23.46 12.55
CA TRP A 687 3.50 -23.93 11.20
C TRP A 687 4.43 -23.40 10.09
N TRP A 688 5.03 -22.22 10.29
CA TRP A 688 5.99 -21.63 9.35
C TRP A 688 7.30 -22.42 9.27
N GLU A 689 7.84 -22.92 10.39
CA GLU A 689 8.98 -23.84 10.38
C GLU A 689 8.62 -25.16 9.69
N THR A 690 7.35 -25.59 9.81
CA THR A 690 6.85 -26.79 9.12
C THR A 690 6.76 -26.59 7.60
N GLN A 691 6.48 -25.37 7.11
CA GLN A 691 6.62 -25.05 5.69
C GLN A 691 8.08 -24.93 5.26
N GLU A 692 8.94 -24.31 6.08
CA GLU A 692 10.36 -24.17 5.75
C GLU A 692 11.03 -25.56 5.64
N GLN A 693 10.69 -26.50 6.53
CA GLN A 693 11.11 -27.90 6.44
C GLN A 693 10.51 -28.64 5.23
N ARG A 694 9.26 -28.35 4.83
CA ARG A 694 8.70 -28.93 3.59
C ARG A 694 9.46 -28.44 2.35
N TYR A 695 9.79 -27.14 2.26
CA TYR A 695 10.55 -26.60 1.12
C TYR A 695 12.06 -26.89 1.18
N GLN A 696 12.63 -27.15 2.36
CA GLN A 696 13.97 -27.74 2.51
C GLN A 696 13.99 -29.25 2.18
N GLY A 697 12.84 -29.93 2.22
CA GLY A 697 12.67 -31.35 1.93
C GLY A 697 12.34 -31.69 0.47
N VAL A 698 11.96 -30.72 -0.36
CA VAL A 698 11.80 -30.95 -1.81
C VAL A 698 13.18 -31.04 -2.46
N SER A 699 13.50 -32.20 -3.06
CA SER A 699 14.65 -32.32 -3.95
C SER A 699 14.51 -31.31 -5.09
N ALA A 700 15.48 -30.40 -5.25
CA ALA A 700 15.37 -29.20 -6.08
C ALA A 700 14.91 -29.47 -7.51
N ASP A 701 13.59 -29.34 -7.72
CA ASP A 701 12.91 -29.80 -8.92
C ASP A 701 13.07 -28.81 -10.10
N GLU A 702 12.49 -29.18 -11.24
CA GLU A 702 12.60 -28.43 -12.49
C GLU A 702 11.98 -27.01 -12.37
N THR A 703 12.51 -26.07 -13.16
CA THR A 703 12.25 -24.60 -13.14
C THR A 703 11.39 -24.06 -11.98
N ALA A 704 12.03 -23.78 -10.83
CA ALA A 704 11.34 -23.34 -9.62
C ALA A 704 10.62 -21.99 -9.78
N GLN A 705 9.27 -22.02 -9.74
CA GLN A 705 8.41 -20.83 -9.87
C GLN A 705 8.34 -19.93 -8.62
N VAL A 706 9.00 -20.30 -7.51
CA VAL A 706 8.99 -19.53 -6.26
C VAL A 706 10.39 -19.38 -5.69
N GLY A 707 10.71 -18.16 -5.26
CA GLY A 707 12.02 -17.81 -4.74
C GLY A 707 12.25 -18.14 -3.27
N PRO A 708 13.50 -18.03 -2.79
CA PRO A 708 13.76 -17.92 -1.37
C PRO A 708 13.11 -16.65 -0.81
N ARG A 709 12.55 -16.72 0.39
CA ARG A 709 12.13 -15.54 1.16
C ARG A 709 13.37 -14.96 1.84
N THR A 710 13.81 -13.78 1.41
CA THR A 710 15.05 -13.15 1.90
C THR A 710 14.74 -11.86 2.67
N PRO A 711 15.60 -11.47 3.63
CA PRO A 711 15.73 -10.07 4.02
C PRO A 711 16.04 -9.20 2.78
N CYS A 712 15.62 -7.93 2.82
CA CYS A 712 15.90 -6.98 1.74
C CYS A 712 16.05 -5.56 2.26
N HIS A 713 16.87 -4.77 1.58
CA HIS A 713 16.62 -3.34 1.50
C HIS A 713 15.49 -3.14 0.49
N CYS A 714 14.31 -2.72 0.94
CA CYS A 714 13.11 -2.65 0.11
C CYS A 714 12.53 -1.23 0.12
N GLN A 715 12.21 -0.66 -1.04
CA GLN A 715 11.56 0.65 -1.15
C GLN A 715 10.36 0.59 -2.11
N VAL A 716 9.18 0.97 -1.62
CA VAL A 716 7.98 1.13 -2.45
C VAL A 716 8.09 2.39 -3.29
N ILE A 717 7.66 2.31 -4.54
CA ILE A 717 7.70 3.35 -5.58
C ILE A 717 6.37 3.32 -6.35
N ARG A 718 5.89 4.46 -6.82
CA ARG A 718 4.57 4.55 -7.49
C ARG A 718 4.53 5.63 -8.59
N SER A 719 3.56 5.46 -9.48
CA SER A 719 3.13 6.48 -10.43
C SER A 719 1.74 6.95 -10.00
N VAL A 720 1.61 8.18 -9.49
CA VAL A 720 0.32 8.74 -9.05
C VAL A 720 0.24 10.25 -9.25
N SER A 721 -0.98 10.79 -9.27
CA SER A 721 -1.22 12.22 -9.34
C SER A 721 -2.53 12.64 -8.65
N HIS A 722 -2.86 13.92 -8.79
CA HIS A 722 -4.09 14.55 -8.31
C HIS A 722 -5.37 13.79 -8.71
N TRP A 723 -5.41 13.16 -9.89
CA TRP A 723 -6.61 12.44 -10.34
C TRP A 723 -6.72 11.05 -9.70
N SER A 724 -5.61 10.35 -9.49
CA SER A 724 -5.60 8.92 -9.15
C SER A 724 -5.49 8.62 -7.65
N ALA A 725 -4.71 9.41 -6.90
CA ALA A 725 -4.54 9.31 -5.45
C ALA A 725 -4.75 10.64 -4.70
N GLY A 726 -5.06 11.72 -5.42
CA GLY A 726 -5.34 13.03 -4.82
C GLY A 726 -4.11 13.76 -4.30
N THR A 727 -2.91 13.45 -4.81
CA THR A 727 -1.62 14.03 -4.36
C THR A 727 -1.47 15.52 -4.69
N SER A 728 -0.52 16.22 -4.03
CA SER A 728 -0.24 17.65 -4.28
C SER A 728 0.74 17.87 -5.44
N GLN A 729 1.55 16.86 -5.74
CA GLN A 729 2.42 16.81 -6.92
C GLN A 729 2.25 15.45 -7.58
N THR A 730 2.49 15.37 -8.89
CA THR A 730 2.66 14.09 -9.58
C THR A 730 3.89 13.39 -9.00
N GLU A 731 3.76 12.11 -8.69
CA GLU A 731 4.85 11.24 -8.30
C GLU A 731 5.16 10.28 -9.45
N ASP A 732 6.41 10.33 -9.90
CA ASP A 732 7.03 9.56 -10.98
C ASP A 732 8.21 8.73 -10.43
N SER A 733 8.09 8.26 -9.18
CA SER A 733 9.20 7.63 -8.44
C SER A 733 9.64 6.30 -9.06
N ILE A 734 8.75 5.63 -9.80
CA ILE A 734 9.08 4.47 -10.65
C ILE A 734 10.04 4.85 -11.77
N HIS A 735 9.72 5.86 -12.59
CA HIS A 735 10.55 6.27 -13.73
C HIS A 735 11.95 6.71 -13.27
N ARG A 736 12.01 7.46 -12.17
CA ARG A 736 13.28 7.89 -11.55
C ARG A 736 14.09 6.73 -10.99
N ALA A 737 13.45 5.69 -10.46
CA ALA A 737 14.13 4.46 -10.06
C ALA A 737 14.72 3.73 -11.28
N TYR A 738 13.91 3.49 -12.33
CA TYR A 738 14.37 2.87 -13.59
C TYR A 738 15.62 3.56 -14.15
N CYS A 739 15.55 4.86 -14.44
CA CYS A 739 16.69 5.58 -15.01
C CYS A 739 17.91 5.58 -14.09
N SER A 740 17.74 5.85 -12.78
CA SER A 740 18.87 5.93 -11.86
C SER A 740 19.53 4.58 -11.56
N LEU A 741 18.82 3.47 -11.70
CA LEU A 741 19.37 2.12 -11.61
C LEU A 741 20.15 1.76 -12.87
N ILE A 742 19.58 2.03 -14.05
CA ILE A 742 20.23 1.78 -15.35
C ILE A 742 21.51 2.60 -15.48
N GLU A 743 21.52 3.87 -15.08
CA GLU A 743 22.71 4.74 -15.09
C GLU A 743 23.82 4.25 -14.13
N LYS A 744 23.49 3.41 -13.14
CA LYS A 744 24.44 2.89 -12.13
C LYS A 744 24.88 1.43 -12.33
N ALA A 745 24.16 0.65 -13.13
CA ALA A 745 24.47 -0.76 -13.39
C ALA A 745 25.94 -0.94 -13.80
N GLU A 746 26.61 -2.00 -13.38
CA GLU A 746 28.03 -2.24 -13.67
C GLU A 746 28.25 -3.13 -14.89
N HIS A 747 27.41 -4.17 -15.07
CA HIS A 747 27.59 -5.28 -15.99
C HIS A 747 26.32 -5.73 -16.74
N LEU A 748 25.16 -5.76 -16.08
CA LEU A 748 23.92 -6.33 -16.63
C LEU A 748 22.70 -5.46 -16.31
N VAL A 749 21.91 -5.19 -17.35
CA VAL A 749 20.49 -4.83 -17.22
C VAL A 749 19.66 -5.90 -17.92
N TYR A 750 18.85 -6.64 -17.17
CA TYR A 750 17.87 -7.59 -17.68
C TYR A 750 16.47 -7.03 -17.46
N ILE A 751 15.62 -6.98 -18.49
CA ILE A 751 14.27 -6.43 -18.44
C ILE A 751 13.31 -7.45 -19.06
N GLU A 752 12.20 -7.73 -18.38
CA GLU A 752 10.99 -8.28 -19.01
C GLU A 752 9.88 -7.24 -18.91
N ASN A 753 9.24 -6.90 -20.03
CA ASN A 753 8.13 -5.95 -20.02
C ASN A 753 7.06 -6.25 -21.07
N GLN A 754 5.81 -5.94 -20.74
CA GLN A 754 4.69 -6.01 -21.70
C GLN A 754 4.83 -4.99 -22.84
N PHE A 755 5.48 -3.85 -22.60
CA PHE A 755 5.73 -2.80 -23.59
C PHE A 755 7.13 -2.20 -23.43
N PHE A 756 7.73 -1.75 -24.54
CA PHE A 756 9.00 -1.02 -24.53
C PHE A 756 8.91 0.22 -25.44
N ILE A 757 8.24 1.25 -24.92
CA ILE A 757 7.95 2.53 -25.59
C ILE A 757 8.66 3.63 -24.81
N SER A 758 9.79 4.13 -25.32
CA SER A 758 10.63 5.08 -24.61
C SER A 758 11.42 5.96 -25.57
N GLY A 759 11.57 7.25 -25.23
CA GLY A 759 12.18 8.26 -26.10
C GLY A 759 13.59 8.69 -25.65
N LEU A 760 14.36 9.21 -26.60
CA LEU A 760 15.64 9.87 -26.34
C LEU A 760 15.44 11.35 -25.94
N SER A 761 16.49 11.98 -25.44
CA SER A 761 16.51 13.40 -25.10
C SER A 761 16.29 14.27 -26.34
N GLY A 762 15.10 14.84 -26.48
CA GLY A 762 14.67 15.63 -27.64
C GLY A 762 13.36 15.13 -28.27
N ASP A 763 12.89 13.95 -27.87
CA ASP A 763 11.57 13.45 -28.24
C ASP A 763 10.47 14.26 -27.52
N GLU A 764 9.61 14.92 -28.29
CA GLU A 764 8.47 15.71 -27.81
C GLU A 764 7.20 14.87 -27.61
N ILE A 765 7.13 13.68 -28.20
CA ILE A 765 5.96 12.80 -28.22
C ILE A 765 6.01 11.81 -27.05
N ILE A 766 7.13 11.10 -26.90
CA ILE A 766 7.39 10.16 -25.81
C ILE A 766 8.29 10.86 -24.80
N GLN A 767 7.86 10.96 -23.54
CA GLN A 767 8.48 11.82 -22.54
C GLN A 767 9.34 11.05 -21.53
N ASN A 768 9.08 9.75 -21.33
CA ASN A 768 9.91 8.90 -20.49
C ASN A 768 11.29 8.63 -21.14
N ARG A 769 12.29 8.35 -20.30
CA ARG A 769 13.73 8.39 -20.64
C ARG A 769 14.49 7.11 -20.28
N VAL A 770 13.80 5.97 -20.26
CA VAL A 770 14.41 4.65 -20.02
C VAL A 770 15.38 4.30 -21.17
N LEU A 771 15.00 4.56 -22.43
CA LEU A 771 15.88 4.38 -23.58
C LEU A 771 17.10 5.31 -23.54
N GLU A 772 16.94 6.57 -23.15
CA GLU A 772 18.05 7.52 -22.97
C GLU A 772 19.05 7.02 -21.92
N ALA A 773 18.57 6.49 -20.78
CA ALA A 773 19.43 5.92 -19.74
C ALA A 773 20.19 4.68 -20.25
N LEU A 774 19.50 3.76 -20.93
CA LEU A 774 20.11 2.56 -21.53
C LEU A 774 21.17 2.93 -22.57
N TYR A 775 20.84 3.84 -23.49
CA TYR A 775 21.75 4.33 -24.52
C TYR A 775 23.00 4.96 -23.92
N ARG A 776 22.86 5.89 -22.96
CA ARG A 776 23.98 6.49 -22.24
C ARG A 776 24.86 5.43 -21.58
N ARG A 777 24.25 4.47 -20.88
CA ARG A 777 24.99 3.44 -20.16
C ARG A 777 25.74 2.47 -21.07
N ILE A 778 25.14 2.07 -22.19
CA ILE A 778 25.80 1.28 -23.24
C ILE A 778 26.97 2.06 -23.85
N MET A 779 26.77 3.32 -24.21
CA MET A 779 27.82 4.17 -24.78
C MET A 779 28.97 4.42 -23.78
N GLN A 780 28.67 4.50 -22.48
CA GLN A 780 29.68 4.53 -21.43
C GLN A 780 30.47 3.21 -21.35
N ALA A 781 29.80 2.05 -21.34
CA ALA A 781 30.48 0.75 -21.35
C ALA A 781 31.41 0.60 -22.55
N HIS A 782 30.93 0.97 -23.73
CA HIS A 782 31.71 0.96 -24.97
C HIS A 782 32.92 1.90 -24.89
N LYS A 783 32.75 3.13 -24.40
CA LYS A 783 33.85 4.09 -24.20
C LYS A 783 34.88 3.60 -23.17
N GLU A 784 34.44 2.89 -22.14
CA GLU A 784 35.30 2.29 -21.10
C GLU A 784 35.87 0.91 -21.49
N GLN A 785 35.48 0.37 -22.65
CA GLN A 785 35.84 -0.98 -23.14
C GLN A 785 35.48 -2.10 -22.12
N LYS A 786 34.40 -1.92 -21.36
CA LYS A 786 33.89 -2.91 -20.40
C LYS A 786 32.87 -3.84 -21.04
N CYS A 787 32.85 -5.11 -20.60
CA CYS A 787 31.73 -5.99 -20.91
C CYS A 787 30.48 -5.52 -20.17
N PHE A 788 29.41 -5.24 -20.93
CA PHE A 788 28.13 -4.81 -20.43
C PHE A 788 27.03 -5.37 -21.34
N ARG A 789 25.95 -5.93 -20.77
CA ARG A 789 24.82 -6.46 -21.53
C ARG A 789 23.54 -5.75 -21.13
N VAL A 790 22.71 -5.48 -22.13
CA VAL A 790 21.29 -5.17 -21.97
C VAL A 790 20.51 -6.29 -22.64
N ILE A 791 19.58 -6.89 -21.92
CA ILE A 791 18.70 -7.95 -22.40
C ILE A 791 17.26 -7.50 -22.13
N ILE A 792 16.43 -7.52 -23.17
CA ILE A 792 15.04 -7.08 -23.13
C ILE A 792 14.19 -8.22 -23.69
N VAL A 793 13.24 -8.68 -22.88
CA VAL A 793 12.23 -9.69 -23.24
C VAL A 793 10.87 -9.00 -23.27
N ILE A 794 10.19 -9.09 -24.41
CA ILE A 794 8.90 -8.46 -24.71
C ILE A 794 8.02 -9.44 -25.49
N PRO A 795 6.68 -9.34 -25.43
CA PRO A 795 5.82 -10.17 -26.26
C PRO A 795 6.01 -9.83 -27.75
N LEU A 796 5.97 -10.83 -28.63
CA LEU A 796 6.11 -10.63 -30.08
C LEU A 796 5.01 -9.72 -30.65
N LEU A 797 3.80 -9.80 -30.08
CA LEU A 797 2.66 -8.98 -30.46
C LEU A 797 1.88 -8.48 -29.23
N PRO A 798 1.30 -7.26 -29.26
CA PRO A 798 0.35 -6.81 -28.25
C PRO A 798 -0.85 -7.75 -28.08
N GLY A 799 -1.32 -7.93 -26.85
CA GLY A 799 -2.38 -8.89 -26.47
C GLY A 799 -3.81 -8.42 -26.75
N PHE A 800 -4.05 -7.73 -27.87
CA PHE A 800 -5.38 -7.23 -28.26
C PHE A 800 -6.05 -8.13 -29.31
N GLN A 801 -7.39 -8.09 -29.39
CA GLN A 801 -8.17 -8.78 -30.41
C GLN A 801 -7.81 -8.28 -31.81
N GLY A 802 -7.86 -9.15 -32.83
CA GLY A 802 -7.59 -8.74 -34.21
C GLY A 802 -8.27 -9.60 -35.26
N GLY A 803 -8.73 -8.95 -36.34
CA GLY A 803 -9.47 -9.58 -37.42
C GLY A 803 -9.16 -8.94 -38.77
N LEU A 804 -9.70 -9.54 -39.84
CA LEU A 804 -9.70 -9.00 -41.18
C LEU A 804 -11.12 -8.56 -41.53
N ASP A 805 -11.30 -7.27 -41.81
CA ASP A 805 -12.43 -6.77 -42.60
C ASP A 805 -11.92 -6.26 -43.96
N ASP A 806 -12.79 -6.20 -44.97
CA ASP A 806 -12.40 -5.88 -46.34
C ASP A 806 -12.13 -4.37 -46.57
N SER A 807 -12.20 -3.54 -45.52
CA SER A 807 -12.09 -2.08 -45.60
C SER A 807 -10.64 -1.57 -45.74
N GLY A 808 -9.68 -2.25 -45.10
CA GLY A 808 -8.29 -1.81 -45.03
C GLY A 808 -8.04 -0.59 -44.13
N HIS A 809 -8.91 -0.31 -43.15
CA HIS A 809 -8.60 0.65 -42.09
C HIS A 809 -7.35 0.21 -41.29
N MET A 810 -6.62 1.16 -40.68
CA MET A 810 -5.30 0.88 -40.08
C MET A 810 -5.17 1.13 -38.57
N VAL A 811 -6.29 1.28 -37.85
CA VAL A 811 -6.30 0.83 -36.45
C VAL A 811 -5.94 -0.66 -36.43
N ASP A 812 -6.47 -1.38 -37.43
CA ASP A 812 -6.39 -2.81 -37.59
C ASP A 812 -5.01 -3.29 -38.06
N PHE A 813 -4.10 -2.46 -38.59
CA PHE A 813 -2.84 -3.02 -39.12
C PHE A 813 -1.93 -3.64 -38.04
N LEU A 814 -1.98 -3.12 -36.81
CA LEU A 814 -1.32 -3.71 -35.64
C LEU A 814 -2.07 -4.93 -35.06
N MET A 815 -3.34 -5.13 -35.48
CA MET A 815 -4.23 -6.22 -35.08
C MET A 815 -4.29 -7.35 -36.14
N VAL A 816 -4.01 -7.03 -37.40
CA VAL A 816 -4.02 -7.89 -38.61
C VAL A 816 -2.78 -8.80 -38.69
N VAL A 817 -1.86 -8.74 -37.73
CA VAL A 817 -0.68 -9.61 -37.64
C VAL A 817 -1.06 -11.03 -37.20
N LEU A 818 -1.79 -11.70 -38.08
CA LEU A 818 -2.20 -13.10 -38.00
C LEU A 818 -1.24 -13.92 -38.86
N TRP A 819 -0.16 -14.43 -38.26
CA TRP A 819 -0.21 -15.84 -37.84
C TRP A 819 0.89 -16.25 -36.85
N LEU A 820 0.52 -16.18 -35.57
CA LEU A 820 1.09 -16.95 -34.46
C LEU A 820 -0.08 -17.14 -33.46
N ARG A 821 -0.76 -18.29 -33.53
CA ARG A 821 -2.00 -18.57 -32.77
C ARG A 821 -1.85 -18.47 -31.26
N SER A 822 -0.66 -18.78 -30.75
CA SER A 822 -0.32 -18.77 -29.33
C SER A 822 1.16 -18.41 -29.15
N GLN A 823 1.43 -17.16 -28.77
CA GLN A 823 2.70 -16.75 -28.17
C GLN A 823 2.63 -16.98 -26.66
N VAL A 824 3.76 -17.21 -26.00
CA VAL A 824 3.85 -16.96 -24.55
C VAL A 824 3.79 -15.45 -24.35
N TYR A 825 2.70 -14.95 -23.75
CA TYR A 825 2.49 -13.52 -23.60
C TYR A 825 3.22 -13.01 -22.36
N VAL A 826 4.37 -12.38 -22.60
CA VAL A 826 5.17 -11.70 -21.57
C VAL A 826 4.37 -10.50 -21.06
N HIS A 827 3.73 -10.69 -19.92
CA HIS A 827 3.03 -9.66 -19.18
C HIS A 827 3.85 -9.13 -17.99
N SER A 828 4.98 -9.76 -17.65
CA SER A 828 5.95 -9.28 -16.65
C SER A 828 6.19 -7.77 -16.70
N LYS A 829 6.50 -7.18 -15.53
CA LYS A 829 7.09 -5.83 -15.44
C LYS A 829 8.24 -5.86 -14.43
N VAL A 830 9.36 -6.46 -14.85
CA VAL A 830 10.54 -6.67 -13.98
C VAL A 830 11.82 -6.15 -14.64
N MET A 831 12.70 -5.59 -13.82
CA MET A 831 14.07 -5.24 -14.21
C MET A 831 15.05 -5.74 -13.14
N ILE A 832 16.09 -6.44 -13.56
CA ILE A 832 17.16 -6.99 -12.71
C ILE A 832 18.48 -6.31 -13.11
N ILE A 833 19.21 -5.84 -12.10
CA ILE A 833 20.47 -5.11 -12.23
C ILE A 833 21.59 -5.91 -11.58
N ASP A 834 22.61 -6.27 -12.36
CA ASP A 834 23.86 -6.93 -11.94
C ASP A 834 23.72 -8.17 -11.03
N ASP A 835 22.59 -8.88 -11.10
CA ASP A 835 22.18 -9.90 -10.10
C ASP A 835 22.33 -9.38 -8.65
N ARG A 836 21.99 -8.11 -8.36
CA ARG A 836 21.99 -7.49 -7.01
C ARG A 836 20.76 -6.68 -6.64
N ALA A 837 19.99 -6.21 -7.61
CA ALA A 837 18.76 -5.46 -7.36
C ALA A 837 17.67 -5.82 -8.36
N VAL A 838 16.42 -5.80 -7.91
CA VAL A 838 15.22 -6.09 -8.70
C VAL A 838 14.20 -4.97 -8.51
N LEU A 839 13.68 -4.42 -9.61
CA LEU A 839 12.48 -3.60 -9.64
C LEU A 839 11.33 -4.46 -10.19
N VAL A 840 10.26 -4.62 -9.41
CA VAL A 840 9.06 -5.39 -9.81
C VAL A 840 7.78 -4.62 -9.44
N GLY A 841 6.75 -4.67 -10.29
CA GLY A 841 5.50 -3.94 -10.05
C GLY A 841 4.49 -4.10 -11.19
N SER A 842 3.59 -3.13 -11.33
CA SER A 842 2.57 -3.09 -12.39
C SER A 842 2.96 -2.24 -13.61
N SER A 843 3.98 -1.39 -13.48
CA SER A 843 4.36 -0.35 -14.46
C SER A 843 5.06 -0.90 -15.71
N ASN A 844 4.45 -0.67 -16.87
CA ASN A 844 5.08 -0.94 -18.16
C ASN A 844 6.17 0.10 -18.50
N ILE A 845 7.06 -0.20 -19.45
CA ILE A 845 7.97 0.82 -20.00
C ILE A 845 7.22 1.55 -21.12
N ASN A 846 6.40 2.51 -20.70
CA ASN A 846 5.66 3.45 -21.56
C ASN A 846 5.32 4.71 -20.75
N ASP A 847 4.97 5.82 -21.41
CA ASP A 847 4.60 7.07 -20.73
C ASP A 847 3.33 6.90 -19.87
N ARG A 848 2.37 6.08 -20.35
CA ARG A 848 1.14 5.70 -19.62
C ARG A 848 1.43 5.26 -18.19
N SER A 849 2.43 4.40 -17.99
CA SER A 849 2.83 3.88 -16.68
C SER A 849 3.88 4.75 -15.98
N LEU A 850 4.76 5.45 -16.71
CA LEU A 850 5.95 6.08 -16.13
C LEU A 850 5.80 7.57 -15.75
N LEU A 851 4.86 8.32 -16.34
CA LEU A 851 4.78 9.78 -16.09
C LEU A 851 4.01 10.19 -14.81
N GLY A 852 3.39 9.26 -14.08
CA GLY A 852 2.58 9.52 -12.87
C GLY A 852 1.26 10.28 -13.08
N SER A 853 1.18 11.11 -14.12
CA SER A 853 0.01 11.90 -14.51
C SER A 853 -1.03 11.11 -15.31
N ARG A 854 -0.62 9.99 -15.91
CA ARG A 854 -1.45 9.06 -16.68
C ARG A 854 -1.98 7.95 -15.76
N ASP A 855 -1.72 6.67 -16.01
CA ASP A 855 -2.27 5.57 -15.20
C ASP A 855 -1.65 5.52 -13.79
N SER A 856 -2.37 4.96 -12.81
CA SER A 856 -1.76 4.68 -11.50
C SER A 856 -1.10 3.31 -11.45
N GLU A 857 0.17 3.31 -11.04
CA GLU A 857 1.04 2.14 -10.96
C GLU A 857 1.73 2.08 -9.61
N ILE A 858 2.17 0.89 -9.22
CA ILE A 858 3.00 0.68 -8.03
C ILE A 858 4.04 -0.40 -8.28
N GLY A 859 5.18 -0.28 -7.62
CA GLY A 859 6.25 -1.26 -7.63
C GLY A 859 7.08 -1.21 -6.36
N VAL A 860 8.06 -2.10 -6.29
CA VAL A 860 9.06 -2.16 -5.23
C VAL A 860 10.44 -2.31 -5.86
N LEU A 861 11.39 -1.51 -5.39
CA LEU A 861 12.81 -1.78 -5.57
C LEU A 861 13.28 -2.64 -4.40
N ILE A 862 13.89 -3.77 -4.72
CA ILE A 862 14.49 -4.75 -3.82
C ILE A 862 15.98 -4.72 -4.09
N GLU A 863 16.78 -4.37 -3.10
CA GLU A 863 18.24 -4.42 -3.10
C GLU A 863 18.67 -5.50 -2.11
N ASP A 864 19.46 -6.47 -2.57
CA ASP A 864 19.88 -7.62 -1.76
C ASP A 864 20.79 -7.19 -0.58
N THR A 865 20.51 -7.73 0.60
CA THR A 865 21.42 -7.69 1.77
C THR A 865 22.31 -8.93 1.84
N ASP A 866 21.81 -10.04 1.29
CA ASP A 866 22.40 -11.36 1.37
C ASP A 866 23.08 -11.72 0.06
N PHE A 867 24.36 -12.04 0.11
CA PHE A 867 25.16 -12.33 -1.08
C PHE A 867 25.68 -13.77 -1.14
N LEU A 868 25.91 -14.25 -2.36
CA LEU A 868 26.58 -15.49 -2.70
C LEU A 868 27.71 -15.22 -3.71
N GLU A 869 28.68 -16.12 -3.77
CA GLU A 869 29.78 -16.03 -4.73
C GLU A 869 29.34 -16.56 -6.10
N SER A 870 29.50 -15.73 -7.13
CA SER A 870 29.24 -16.01 -8.54
C SER A 870 30.39 -15.44 -9.39
N SER A 871 30.21 -15.35 -10.71
CA SER A 871 31.10 -14.58 -11.60
C SER A 871 30.31 -13.68 -12.54
N MET A 872 31.01 -12.66 -13.06
CA MET A 872 30.47 -11.69 -14.02
C MET A 872 31.57 -11.39 -15.06
N ASN A 873 31.41 -11.89 -16.28
CA ASN A 873 32.44 -11.93 -17.33
C ASN A 873 33.71 -12.70 -16.89
N GLY A 874 33.55 -13.77 -16.12
CA GLY A 874 34.63 -14.59 -15.57
C GLY A 874 35.31 -14.03 -14.31
N GLU A 875 35.11 -12.77 -13.98
CA GLU A 875 35.63 -12.16 -12.75
C GLU A 875 34.75 -12.50 -11.54
N PRO A 876 35.31 -12.70 -10.32
CA PRO A 876 34.52 -13.00 -9.12
C PRO A 876 33.49 -11.91 -8.79
N TRP A 877 32.23 -12.29 -8.60
CA TRP A 877 31.13 -11.37 -8.35
C TRP A 877 30.25 -11.82 -7.19
N LYS A 878 30.06 -10.94 -6.20
CA LYS A 878 29.05 -11.14 -5.16
C LYS A 878 27.68 -10.81 -5.72
N ALA A 879 26.90 -11.84 -6.03
CA ALA A 879 25.52 -11.73 -6.48
C ALA A 879 24.56 -11.81 -5.28
N GLY A 880 23.48 -11.04 -5.30
CA GLY A 880 22.44 -11.04 -4.29
C GLY A 880 21.53 -12.27 -4.39
N LYS A 881 21.15 -12.89 -3.27
CA LYS A 881 20.36 -14.13 -3.26
C LYS A 881 19.02 -13.98 -3.99
N PHE A 882 18.30 -12.88 -3.79
CA PHE A 882 17.00 -12.62 -4.41
C PHE A 882 17.15 -12.42 -5.91
N ALA A 883 17.98 -11.45 -6.32
CA ALA A 883 18.17 -11.10 -7.72
C ALA A 883 18.73 -12.27 -8.55
N PHE A 884 19.77 -12.94 -8.06
CA PHE A 884 20.40 -14.08 -8.73
C PHE A 884 19.46 -15.28 -8.87
N SER A 885 18.67 -15.60 -7.85
CA SER A 885 17.75 -16.75 -7.91
C SER A 885 16.58 -16.50 -8.85
N LEU A 886 16.03 -15.28 -8.89
CA LEU A 886 15.00 -14.90 -9.86
C LEU A 886 15.54 -14.99 -11.29
N ARG A 887 16.69 -14.35 -11.53
CA ARG A 887 17.31 -14.29 -12.87
C ARG A 887 17.75 -15.67 -13.35
N LEU A 888 18.28 -16.54 -12.48
CA LEU A 888 18.52 -17.95 -12.82
C LEU A 888 17.24 -18.68 -13.23
N SER A 889 16.13 -18.46 -12.53
CA SER A 889 14.90 -19.24 -12.73
C SER A 889 14.19 -18.84 -14.02
N LEU A 890 14.01 -17.53 -14.26
CA LEU A 890 13.52 -16.99 -15.54
C LEU A 890 14.37 -17.48 -16.72
N TRP A 891 15.70 -17.41 -16.62
CA TRP A 891 16.59 -17.89 -17.69
C TRP A 891 16.55 -19.41 -17.87
N SER A 892 16.29 -20.18 -16.81
CA SER A 892 16.13 -21.63 -16.91
C SER A 892 14.85 -22.00 -17.65
N GLU A 893 13.79 -21.21 -17.49
CA GLU A 893 12.52 -21.38 -18.20
C GLU A 893 12.64 -20.98 -19.68
N HIS A 894 13.09 -19.74 -19.94
CA HIS A 894 13.23 -19.20 -21.31
C HIS A 894 14.14 -20.04 -22.21
N LEU A 895 15.16 -20.69 -21.64
CA LEU A 895 16.10 -21.57 -22.34
C LEU A 895 15.80 -23.07 -22.15
N GLY A 896 14.76 -23.46 -21.41
CA GLY A 896 14.42 -24.85 -21.11
C GLY A 896 15.57 -25.65 -20.49
N LEU A 897 16.14 -25.19 -19.37
CA LEU A 897 17.25 -25.81 -18.65
C LEU A 897 16.79 -26.67 -17.47
N HIS A 898 17.13 -27.96 -17.53
CA HIS A 898 17.03 -28.87 -16.38
C HIS A 898 17.96 -28.42 -15.25
N ALA A 899 17.70 -28.87 -14.01
CA ALA A 899 18.40 -28.39 -12.81
C ALA A 899 19.95 -28.46 -12.90
N VAL A 900 20.49 -29.50 -13.52
CA VAL A 900 21.95 -29.69 -13.72
C VAL A 900 22.58 -28.65 -14.66
N GLU A 901 21.82 -28.14 -15.64
CA GLU A 901 22.29 -27.17 -16.62
C GLU A 901 22.22 -25.71 -16.15
N ARG A 902 21.54 -25.42 -15.02
CA ARG A 902 21.53 -24.07 -14.41
C ARG A 902 22.94 -23.55 -14.09
N SER A 903 23.90 -24.47 -13.94
CA SER A 903 25.34 -24.17 -13.84
C SER A 903 25.88 -23.36 -15.03
N ARG A 904 25.33 -23.56 -16.24
CA ARG A 904 25.74 -22.91 -17.51
C ARG A 904 25.33 -21.44 -17.61
N ILE A 905 24.42 -20.97 -16.75
CA ILE A 905 23.89 -19.59 -16.76
C ILE A 905 24.19 -18.83 -15.46
N LYS A 906 25.25 -19.22 -14.75
CA LYS A 906 25.72 -18.49 -13.55
C LYS A 906 26.32 -17.11 -13.87
N ASP A 907 26.98 -16.99 -15.01
CA ASP A 907 27.63 -15.76 -15.48
C ASP A 907 26.85 -15.18 -16.67
N PRO A 908 25.88 -14.27 -16.43
CA PRO A 908 24.91 -13.85 -17.44
C PRO A 908 25.50 -12.96 -18.54
N VAL A 909 26.75 -12.50 -18.41
CA VAL A 909 27.38 -11.57 -19.37
C VAL A 909 28.54 -12.19 -20.17
N SER A 910 29.09 -13.32 -19.72
CA SER A 910 30.07 -14.11 -20.48
C SER A 910 29.57 -14.49 -21.88
N ASP A 911 30.49 -14.58 -22.85
CA ASP A 911 30.13 -14.89 -24.24
C ASP A 911 29.52 -16.30 -24.40
N SER A 912 29.98 -17.29 -23.62
CA SER A 912 29.42 -18.65 -23.63
C SER A 912 27.97 -18.73 -23.16
N THR A 913 27.58 -17.85 -22.24
CA THR A 913 26.19 -17.73 -21.75
C THR A 913 25.35 -16.85 -22.67
N TYR A 914 25.87 -15.70 -23.09
CA TYR A 914 25.13 -14.69 -23.85
C TYR A 914 25.05 -14.99 -25.36
N LYS A 915 26.17 -15.33 -26.01
CA LYS A 915 26.20 -15.66 -27.44
C LYS A 915 25.85 -17.11 -27.68
N ASP A 916 26.63 -18.02 -27.09
CA ASP A 916 26.65 -19.44 -27.47
C ASP A 916 25.49 -20.24 -26.87
N LEU A 917 24.75 -19.66 -25.92
CA LEU A 917 23.53 -20.23 -25.34
C LEU A 917 22.32 -19.32 -25.58
N TRP A 918 22.27 -18.09 -25.04
CA TRP A 918 21.07 -17.24 -25.11
C TRP A 918 20.72 -16.84 -26.56
N LEU A 919 21.61 -16.15 -27.27
CA LEU A 919 21.36 -15.75 -28.67
C LEU A 919 21.30 -16.95 -29.64
N ALA A 920 22.10 -18.00 -29.41
CA ALA A 920 22.06 -19.22 -30.21
C ALA A 920 20.71 -19.96 -30.12
N THR A 921 20.15 -20.08 -28.90
CA THR A 921 18.83 -20.69 -28.67
C THR A 921 17.73 -19.84 -29.31
N ALA A 922 17.73 -18.52 -29.06
CA ALA A 922 16.78 -17.58 -29.65
C ALA A 922 16.72 -17.69 -31.18
N LYS A 923 17.89 -17.69 -31.85
CA LYS A 923 17.99 -17.81 -33.30
C LYS A 923 17.53 -19.18 -33.81
N THR A 924 17.94 -20.26 -33.15
CA THR A 924 17.59 -21.63 -33.57
C THR A 924 16.07 -21.85 -33.47
N ASN A 925 15.46 -21.43 -32.36
CA ASN A 925 14.02 -21.48 -32.17
C ASN A 925 13.29 -20.64 -33.22
N THR A 926 13.69 -19.38 -33.48
CA THR A 926 13.10 -18.55 -34.53
C THR A 926 13.15 -19.22 -35.91
N MET A 927 14.28 -19.84 -36.28
CA MET A 927 14.40 -20.56 -37.55
C MET A 927 13.44 -21.76 -37.63
N ILE A 928 13.33 -22.56 -36.56
CA ILE A 928 12.41 -23.72 -36.53
C ILE A 928 10.94 -23.27 -36.59
N TYR A 929 10.56 -22.25 -35.82
CA TYR A 929 9.20 -21.70 -35.83
C TYR A 929 8.83 -21.09 -37.20
N GLN A 930 9.76 -20.39 -37.86
CA GLN A 930 9.57 -19.88 -39.22
C GLN A 930 9.44 -21.00 -40.26
N ASP A 931 10.27 -22.05 -40.17
CA ASP A 931 10.24 -23.18 -41.09
C ASP A 931 8.96 -24.02 -40.95
N VAL A 932 8.48 -24.23 -39.72
CA VAL A 932 7.35 -25.15 -39.43
C VAL A 932 6.00 -24.46 -39.59
N PHE A 933 5.85 -23.23 -39.12
CA PHE A 933 4.55 -22.53 -39.08
C PHE A 933 4.52 -21.25 -39.94
N SER A 934 5.68 -20.77 -40.40
CA SER A 934 5.86 -19.43 -40.99
C SER A 934 5.24 -18.33 -40.14
N CYS A 935 5.59 -18.35 -38.86
CA CYS A 935 5.19 -17.39 -37.83
C CYS A 935 5.29 -15.93 -38.30
N VAL A 936 4.33 -15.11 -37.87
CA VAL A 936 4.32 -13.65 -38.06
C VAL A 936 4.16 -13.01 -36.67
N PRO A 937 5.02 -12.06 -36.25
CA PRO A 937 5.99 -11.28 -37.04
C PRO A 937 7.29 -12.04 -37.38
N ASN A 938 7.96 -11.63 -38.46
CA ASN A 938 9.27 -12.13 -38.89
C ASN A 938 10.03 -11.12 -39.78
N ASP A 939 11.35 -11.26 -39.89
CA ASP A 939 12.22 -10.37 -40.69
C ASP A 939 12.19 -10.62 -42.22
N LEU A 940 11.29 -11.48 -42.72
CA LEU A 940 11.11 -11.73 -44.17
C LEU A 940 9.99 -10.89 -44.78
N ILE A 941 9.17 -10.23 -43.96
CA ILE A 941 7.99 -9.47 -44.38
C ILE A 941 8.20 -7.99 -44.08
N HIS A 942 8.69 -7.24 -45.06
CA HIS A 942 9.07 -5.82 -44.88
C HIS A 942 7.94 -4.80 -45.16
N SER A 943 6.78 -5.21 -45.66
CA SER A 943 5.68 -4.31 -46.09
C SER A 943 4.28 -4.92 -45.94
N ARG A 944 3.22 -4.10 -46.00
CA ARG A 944 1.82 -4.59 -45.96
C ARG A 944 1.48 -5.45 -47.17
N SER A 945 2.07 -5.16 -48.33
CA SER A 945 1.90 -5.95 -49.55
C SER A 945 2.56 -7.33 -49.45
N ALA A 946 3.78 -7.42 -48.90
CA ALA A 946 4.45 -8.68 -48.63
C ALA A 946 3.67 -9.54 -47.63
N LEU A 947 3.11 -8.94 -46.57
CA LEU A 947 2.27 -9.64 -45.60
C LEU A 947 1.05 -10.26 -46.28
N ARG A 948 0.29 -9.47 -47.04
CA ARG A 948 -0.90 -9.95 -47.78
C ARG A 948 -0.57 -11.04 -48.81
N GLN A 949 0.57 -10.93 -49.49
CA GLN A 949 1.02 -11.95 -50.45
C GLN A 949 1.35 -13.27 -49.75
N SER A 950 2.08 -13.22 -48.63
CA SER A 950 2.40 -14.41 -47.82
C SER A 950 1.11 -15.09 -47.30
N MET A 951 0.18 -14.31 -46.74
CA MET A 951 -1.11 -14.84 -46.28
C MET A 951 -1.93 -15.49 -47.40
N GLY A 952 -1.86 -14.96 -48.63
CA GLY A 952 -2.50 -15.58 -49.80
C GLY A 952 -1.91 -16.95 -50.13
N GLN A 953 -0.59 -17.03 -50.28
CA GLN A 953 0.13 -18.27 -50.59
C GLN A 953 -0.08 -19.36 -49.53
N TRP A 954 -0.18 -18.99 -48.25
CA TRP A 954 -0.45 -19.94 -47.17
C TRP A 954 -1.90 -20.43 -47.14
N LYS A 955 -2.90 -19.59 -47.45
CA LYS A 955 -4.30 -20.03 -47.64
C LYS A 955 -4.44 -21.03 -48.79
N GLU A 956 -3.73 -20.81 -49.89
CA GLU A 956 -3.72 -21.74 -51.04
C GLU A 956 -3.08 -23.09 -50.67
N LYS A 957 -2.03 -23.11 -49.84
CA LYS A 957 -1.36 -24.33 -49.37
C LYS A 957 -2.18 -25.15 -48.37
N LEU A 958 -2.87 -24.50 -47.44
CA LEU A 958 -3.51 -25.16 -46.29
C LEU A 958 -5.04 -25.32 -46.41
N GLY A 959 -5.65 -24.89 -47.52
CA GLY A 959 -7.02 -25.30 -47.88
C GLY A 959 -8.10 -24.23 -47.70
N ASN A 960 -7.86 -23.00 -48.17
CA ASN A 960 -8.80 -21.89 -48.27
C ASN A 960 -9.36 -21.29 -46.97
N THR A 961 -9.29 -21.94 -45.81
CA THR A 961 -9.82 -21.38 -44.55
C THR A 961 -8.76 -20.56 -43.78
N THR A 962 -9.22 -19.60 -42.98
CA THR A 962 -8.38 -18.87 -42.00
C THR A 962 -8.22 -19.64 -40.68
N ILE A 963 -8.94 -20.74 -40.49
CA ILE A 963 -8.75 -21.64 -39.35
C ILE A 963 -7.40 -22.36 -39.51
N ASP A 964 -6.98 -22.60 -40.76
CA ASP A 964 -5.79 -23.36 -41.16
C ASP A 964 -4.57 -22.47 -41.51
N LEU A 965 -4.50 -21.25 -40.95
CA LEU A 965 -3.23 -20.46 -40.58
C LEU A 965 -1.67 -20.81 -38.02
N GLY A 966 -0.37 -21.28 -37.83
CA GLY A 966 0.14 -21.99 -36.64
C GLY A 966 -0.26 -23.48 -36.59
N VAL A 967 -0.93 -23.99 -37.65
CA VAL A 967 -1.00 -25.43 -37.95
C VAL A 967 0.18 -25.77 -38.86
N ALA A 968 0.96 -26.78 -38.48
CA ALA A 968 2.08 -27.26 -39.28
C ALA A 968 1.55 -28.04 -40.51
N PRO A 969 2.15 -27.88 -41.70
CA PRO A 969 1.81 -28.70 -42.87
C PRO A 969 2.26 -30.15 -42.65
N GLU A 970 1.63 -31.13 -43.32
CA GLU A 970 1.99 -32.56 -43.17
C GLU A 970 3.49 -32.85 -43.40
N LYS A 971 4.17 -32.04 -44.22
CA LYS A 971 5.61 -32.11 -44.50
C LYS A 971 6.18 -30.71 -44.71
N VAL A 972 7.32 -30.42 -44.11
CA VAL A 972 8.09 -29.18 -44.35
C VAL A 972 9.05 -29.40 -45.51
N GLU A 973 8.98 -28.55 -46.52
CA GLU A 973 9.93 -28.53 -47.63
C GLU A 973 11.16 -27.68 -47.27
N CYS A 974 12.34 -28.29 -47.33
CA CYS A 974 13.60 -27.70 -46.92
C CYS A 974 14.56 -27.69 -48.12
N TYR A 975 15.15 -26.54 -48.41
CA TYR A 975 16.16 -26.40 -49.46
C TYR A 975 17.55 -26.58 -48.86
N GLN A 976 18.22 -27.70 -49.15
CA GLN A 976 19.61 -27.95 -48.78
C GLN A 976 20.38 -28.31 -50.04
N ASP A 977 21.50 -27.61 -50.28
CA ASP A 977 22.43 -27.80 -51.42
C ASP A 977 21.79 -27.87 -52.82
N GLY A 978 20.57 -27.33 -52.97
CA GLY A 978 19.80 -27.30 -54.22
C GLY A 978 18.73 -28.40 -54.35
N GLU A 979 18.69 -29.38 -53.44
CA GLU A 979 17.65 -30.40 -53.40
C GLU A 979 16.53 -30.03 -52.41
N ILE A 980 15.30 -30.48 -52.72
CA ILE A 980 14.12 -30.31 -51.86
C ILE A 980 14.00 -31.55 -50.97
N THR A 981 14.39 -31.42 -49.71
CA THR A 981 14.16 -32.45 -48.69
C THR A 981 12.81 -32.22 -48.01
N ARG A 982 12.04 -33.30 -47.81
CA ARG A 982 10.71 -33.25 -47.18
C ARG A 982 10.79 -33.91 -45.81
N THR A 983 10.64 -33.11 -44.76
CA THR A 983 10.84 -33.55 -43.36
C THR A 983 9.53 -33.45 -42.59
N ASP A 984 9.32 -34.37 -41.64
CA ASP A 984 8.25 -34.28 -40.64
C ASP A 984 8.45 -33.03 -39.76
N PRO A 985 7.46 -32.13 -39.62
CA PRO A 985 7.56 -30.97 -38.72
C PRO A 985 7.93 -31.35 -37.28
N MET A 986 7.48 -32.50 -36.78
CA MET A 986 7.73 -32.94 -35.41
C MET A 986 9.21 -33.21 -35.15
N GLU A 987 9.97 -33.71 -36.14
CA GLU A 987 11.42 -33.90 -36.00
C GLU A 987 12.18 -32.56 -35.90
N LYS A 988 11.69 -31.50 -36.58
CA LYS A 988 12.19 -30.15 -36.35
C LYS A 988 11.81 -29.62 -34.97
N LEU A 989 10.56 -29.80 -34.54
CA LEU A 989 10.06 -29.28 -33.26
C LEU A 989 10.76 -29.91 -32.04
N LYS A 990 11.22 -31.17 -32.12
CA LYS A 990 12.09 -31.79 -31.10
C LYS A 990 13.42 -31.06 -30.86
N SER A 991 13.83 -30.19 -31.79
CA SER A 991 15.06 -29.38 -31.67
C SER A 991 14.82 -27.98 -31.08
N VAL A 992 13.57 -27.60 -30.81
CA VAL A 992 13.23 -26.36 -30.09
C VAL A 992 13.59 -26.53 -28.62
N ARG A 993 14.16 -25.50 -28.01
CA ARG A 993 14.56 -25.53 -26.59
C ARG A 993 14.07 -24.28 -25.85
N GLY A 994 13.22 -24.46 -24.85
CA GLY A 994 12.57 -23.35 -24.15
C GLY A 994 11.67 -22.52 -25.05
N TYR A 995 11.40 -21.28 -24.64
CA TYR A 995 10.44 -20.38 -25.29
C TYR A 995 11.10 -19.17 -25.98
N LEU A 996 12.39 -18.92 -25.71
CA LEU A 996 13.10 -17.75 -26.22
C LEU A 996 13.21 -17.78 -27.75
N VAL A 997 12.89 -16.65 -28.39
CA VAL A 997 13.03 -16.40 -29.84
C VAL A 997 13.63 -15.02 -30.08
N SER A 998 14.29 -14.82 -31.22
CA SER A 998 14.72 -13.50 -31.67
C SER A 998 13.51 -12.63 -31.99
N PHE A 999 13.47 -11.41 -31.44
CA PHE A 999 12.45 -10.42 -31.79
C PHE A 999 12.77 -9.80 -33.16
N PRO A 1000 11.83 -9.81 -34.13
CA PRO A 1000 12.08 -9.31 -35.48
C PRO A 1000 12.09 -7.78 -35.52
N LEU A 1001 13.12 -7.21 -36.14
CA LEU A 1001 13.38 -5.76 -36.24
C LEU A 1001 13.11 -5.20 -37.64
N GLU A 1002 13.06 -6.04 -38.67
CA GLU A 1002 12.77 -5.68 -40.06
C GLU A 1002 11.30 -5.93 -40.43
N PHE A 1003 10.51 -6.53 -39.52
CA PHE A 1003 9.08 -6.77 -39.75
C PHE A 1003 8.32 -5.46 -40.02
N VAL A 1004 7.80 -5.35 -41.24
CA VAL A 1004 7.05 -4.23 -41.79
C VAL A 1004 7.79 -2.87 -41.72
N CYS A 1005 9.12 -2.90 -41.78
CA CYS A 1005 9.98 -1.72 -41.65
C CYS A 1005 9.84 -0.66 -42.77
N GLN A 1006 9.15 -0.97 -43.88
CA GLN A 1006 8.94 -0.05 -45.01
C GLN A 1006 7.67 0.81 -44.87
N GLU A 1007 6.88 0.63 -43.81
CA GLU A 1007 5.57 1.26 -43.65
C GLU A 1007 5.53 2.23 -42.46
N ASP A 1008 4.72 3.28 -42.58
CA ASP A 1008 4.35 4.07 -41.40
C ASP A 1008 3.30 3.29 -40.59
N LEU A 1009 3.66 2.86 -39.38
CA LEU A 1009 2.78 2.12 -38.47
C LEU A 1009 1.89 3.05 -37.62
N ARG A 1010 2.02 4.37 -37.76
CA ARG A 1010 1.14 5.34 -37.09
C ARG A 1010 -0.26 5.34 -37.73
N PRO A 1011 -1.33 5.66 -36.96
CA PRO A 1011 -2.65 5.83 -37.53
C PRO A 1011 -2.70 7.00 -38.53
N VAL A 1012 -2.97 6.70 -39.80
CA VAL A 1012 -3.39 7.67 -40.82
C VAL A 1012 -4.85 8.02 -40.55
N PHE A 1013 -5.07 9.05 -39.73
CA PHE A 1013 -6.41 9.56 -39.44
C PHE A 1013 -7.03 10.16 -40.72
N SER A 1014 -8.04 9.50 -41.29
CA SER A 1014 -8.94 10.12 -42.27
C SER A 1014 -9.93 11.04 -41.58
N GLU A 1015 -10.27 12.17 -42.20
CA GLU A 1015 -10.94 13.33 -41.56
C GLU A 1015 -12.37 13.10 -41.01
N GLY A 1016 -12.90 11.87 -41.06
CA GLY A 1016 -14.27 11.54 -40.66
C GLY A 1016 -14.43 10.86 -39.29
N GLU A 1017 -13.40 10.20 -38.73
CA GLU A 1017 -13.61 9.21 -37.66
C GLU A 1017 -12.71 9.39 -36.42
N PHE A 1018 -13.27 9.01 -35.27
CA PHE A 1018 -12.79 9.15 -33.88
C PHE A 1018 -11.34 9.59 -33.66
N TYR A 1019 -11.17 10.86 -33.23
CA TYR A 1019 -9.92 11.43 -32.73
C TYR A 1019 -9.42 10.78 -31.42
N ALA A 1020 -8.79 9.61 -31.52
CA ALA A 1020 -7.97 9.07 -30.45
C ALA A 1020 -6.64 9.85 -30.35
N SER A 1021 -6.35 10.45 -29.19
CA SER A 1021 -5.06 11.11 -28.97
C SER A 1021 -3.91 10.09 -29.08
N PRO A 1022 -2.79 10.40 -29.75
CA PRO A 1022 -1.62 9.49 -29.80
C PRO A 1022 -1.14 9.05 -28.41
N GLN A 1023 -1.30 9.91 -27.39
CA GLN A 1023 -0.98 9.63 -25.98
C GLN A 1023 -1.75 8.44 -25.36
N VAL A 1024 -2.80 7.93 -26.02
CA VAL A 1024 -3.47 6.67 -25.62
C VAL A 1024 -2.53 5.47 -25.76
N PHE A 1025 -1.65 5.50 -26.76
CA PHE A 1025 -0.75 4.42 -27.18
C PHE A 1025 0.71 4.64 -26.75
N HIS A 1026 1.01 5.70 -26.00
CA HIS A 1026 2.36 6.10 -25.59
C HIS A 1026 2.63 5.87 -24.11
#